data_AF-A0A932RXH7-F1
#
_entry.id   AF-A0A932RXH7-F1
#
_cell.length_a   1.000
_cell.length_b   1.000
_cell.length_c   1.000
_cell.angle_alpha   90.00
_cell.angle_beta   90.00
_cell.angle_gamma   90.00
#
_symmetry.space_group_name_H-M   'P 1'
#
loop_
_entity.id
_entity.type
_entity.pdbx_description
1 polymer ?
#
loop_
_entity_poly.entity_id
_entity_poly.type
_entity_poly.pdbx_seq_one_letter_code
_entity_poly.pdbx_strand_id
1 'polypeptide(L)'
;MRRSSVQRLIGTGVATVLVAGLGVAAGASPGRSGEPTRTVTYHGVRLTVPASWPVIDLTANPTACVRLDRAAVYLGQPGPDQDCPAGLVGRTDTVLIEPLRAGSGPQARAGTITVPAGGRMPASVPVTMDREATIAVQGASVLVHVTYGADPSLVGRIVAGASVTSTAAPAGKTAEVSTAAPLLAPPPAGQTVIAPGTFTGGGFDACAAPSSGAMDAWLGAPYRAVGVYLGGGARACAQPNLTAAWVSRQSSRGWHLVPIYVGLQAPCTAYSYRINPPTATAQGRLAADDAANKAAALGLAPGSTVYDDMEAFPTSAPECSTAVLQYLSGWTARLHERGYLSGAYSSASSGVAVLAAVTASAAYQGPDHIFFARWNGVASTVEPVLPDSMWSSHQRIKQYLGGHDERYGNVTINIDSDYLDVGGARDQPAASGTRLLSAGSGVVYRALADGTLSWNRQLDPASGAATWAAATNLPIGSGWNAYTRVAAAGDGVLYAVDAGGNLHWYRHLDPAGGSATWAPGSGAVIGSGWSGYRQIFAGAAGAIYGLDAKGDLHWYRHLDPAGGAPWWGGGAGQVVTSGWGSVAQVTSGRDGVIYATTTAGQLRWYRHDDPTGGAAIWGSSAGRVIATGWGSFRQIVAAGDGVVYVTTAAGQLRWYRHADPAGGSPRWAPGSGQLIGQT
;
A
#
# COMPACT_ATOMS: atom_id res chain seq x y z
N MET A 1 17.64 14.23 58.49
CA MET A 1 18.07 15.37 57.67
C MET A 1 19.58 15.30 57.47
N ARG A 2 20.05 15.07 56.24
CA ARG A 2 21.30 15.59 55.65
C ARG A 2 21.60 14.81 54.37
N ARG A 3 21.89 15.57 53.31
CA ARG A 3 22.33 15.09 51.99
C ARG A 3 23.72 14.46 52.11
N SER A 4 23.98 13.45 51.30
CA SER A 4 25.34 13.10 50.89
C SER A 4 25.33 12.52 49.49
N SER A 5 25.93 13.30 48.59
CA SER A 5 26.25 13.03 47.19
C SER A 5 27.23 11.85 47.07
N VAL A 6 27.15 11.07 45.99
CA VAL A 6 28.29 10.28 45.50
C VAL A 6 28.43 10.49 44.00
N GLN A 7 29.65 10.85 43.62
CA GLN A 7 30.11 11.26 42.31
C GLN A 7 30.24 10.09 41.32
N ARG A 8 30.12 10.45 40.04
CA ARG A 8 30.48 9.65 38.85
C ARG A 8 31.98 9.32 38.85
N LEU A 9 32.31 8.09 38.44
CA LEU A 9 33.59 7.76 37.82
C LEU A 9 33.32 7.31 36.38
N ILE A 10 33.95 8.03 35.45
CA ILE A 10 33.98 7.76 34.01
C ILE A 10 35.16 6.81 33.78
N GLY A 11 34.87 5.59 33.34
CA GLY A 11 35.87 4.64 32.86
C GLY A 11 35.82 4.55 31.34
N THR A 12 36.77 5.17 30.66
CA THR A 12 37.03 4.99 29.23
C THR A 12 37.66 3.62 29.00
N GLY A 13 36.86 2.65 28.59
CA GLY A 13 37.32 1.35 28.09
C GLY A 13 37.10 1.27 26.59
N VAL A 14 38.16 1.44 25.81
CA VAL A 14 38.19 1.08 24.38
C VAL A 14 38.19 -0.45 24.31
N ALA A 15 37.03 -1.04 24.05
CA ALA A 15 36.92 -2.47 23.79
C ALA A 15 36.96 -2.71 22.29
N THR A 16 38.15 -3.08 21.80
CA THR A 16 38.34 -3.64 20.46
C THR A 16 37.62 -4.99 20.42
N VAL A 17 36.41 -5.05 19.87
CA VAL A 17 35.71 -6.31 19.65
C VAL A 17 36.22 -6.90 18.34
N LEU A 18 37.14 -7.86 18.44
CA LEU A 18 37.38 -8.85 17.40
C LEU A 18 36.08 -9.66 17.20
N VAL A 19 35.40 -9.43 16.09
CA VAL A 19 34.36 -10.36 15.62
C VAL A 19 35.09 -11.58 15.08
N ALA A 20 35.14 -12.64 15.87
CA ALA A 20 35.56 -13.96 15.42
C ALA A 20 34.53 -14.47 14.40
N GLY A 21 34.88 -14.36 13.11
CA GLY A 21 34.16 -15.01 12.02
C GLY A 21 34.29 -16.52 12.13
N LEU A 22 33.35 -17.17 12.81
CA LEU A 22 33.05 -18.58 12.59
C LEU A 22 32.11 -18.69 11.39
N GLY A 23 32.68 -18.50 10.21
CA GLY A 23 32.06 -18.89 8.96
C GLY A 23 32.01 -20.41 8.88
N VAL A 24 30.91 -21.01 9.30
CA VAL A 24 30.52 -22.32 8.77
C VAL A 24 29.69 -22.03 7.52
N ALA A 25 30.40 -21.87 6.40
CA ALA A 25 29.78 -21.86 5.09
C ALA A 25 29.22 -23.27 4.81
N ALA A 26 27.94 -23.48 5.10
CA ALA A 26 27.18 -24.55 4.46
C ALA A 26 26.87 -24.11 3.02
N GLY A 27 27.88 -24.13 2.16
CA GLY A 27 27.69 -23.95 0.73
C GLY A 27 26.79 -25.06 0.20
N ALA A 28 25.61 -24.70 -0.30
CA ALA A 28 24.79 -25.60 -1.10
C ALA A 28 25.62 -26.02 -2.32
N SER A 29 26.11 -27.27 -2.29
CA SER A 29 26.78 -27.86 -3.43
C SER A 29 25.74 -28.16 -4.52
N PRO A 30 26.05 -27.94 -5.81
CA PRO A 30 25.22 -28.48 -6.89
C PRO A 30 25.18 -30.00 -6.70
N GLY A 31 23.97 -30.58 -6.70
CA GLY A 31 23.75 -31.99 -6.43
C GLY A 31 24.68 -32.85 -7.28
N ARG A 32 25.70 -33.43 -6.63
CA ARG A 32 26.60 -34.41 -7.25
C ARG A 32 25.76 -35.63 -7.58
N SER A 33 25.88 -36.13 -8.81
CA SER A 33 25.47 -37.49 -9.15
C SER A 33 26.11 -38.46 -8.15
N GLY A 34 25.31 -39.06 -7.27
CA GLY A 34 25.78 -39.97 -6.21
C GLY A 34 25.37 -39.63 -4.78
N GLU A 35 24.61 -38.57 -4.52
CA GLU A 35 24.04 -38.36 -3.17
C GLU A 35 23.03 -39.48 -2.83
N PRO A 36 23.09 -40.10 -1.64
CA PRO A 36 22.10 -41.07 -1.21
C PRO A 36 20.69 -40.47 -1.27
N THR A 37 19.72 -41.25 -1.76
CA THR A 37 18.33 -40.82 -1.85
C THR A 37 17.44 -41.67 -0.94
N ARG A 38 16.26 -41.14 -0.61
CA ARG A 38 15.22 -41.88 0.10
C ARG A 38 13.86 -41.65 -0.53
N THR A 39 13.00 -42.65 -0.40
CA THR A 39 11.63 -42.58 -0.89
C THR A 39 10.69 -42.13 0.23
N VAL A 40 9.89 -41.09 -0.05
CA VAL A 40 8.84 -40.57 0.84
C VAL A 40 7.49 -40.86 0.20
N THR A 41 6.53 -41.34 0.98
CA THR A 41 5.16 -41.62 0.48
C THR A 41 4.14 -40.94 1.39
N TYR A 42 3.17 -40.24 0.79
CA TYR A 42 2.06 -39.59 1.50
C TYR A 42 0.78 -39.66 0.66
N HIS A 43 -0.29 -40.23 1.23
CA HIS A 43 -1.58 -40.43 0.54
C HIS A 43 -1.46 -41.08 -0.86
N GLY A 44 -0.48 -41.97 -1.03
CA GLY A 44 -0.21 -42.66 -2.29
C GLY A 44 0.60 -41.85 -3.32
N VAL A 45 1.03 -40.63 -3.01
CA VAL A 45 2.09 -39.96 -3.79
C VAL A 45 3.45 -40.38 -3.26
N ARG A 46 4.30 -40.92 -4.14
CA ARG A 46 5.66 -41.37 -3.85
C ARG A 46 6.68 -40.45 -4.52
N LEU A 47 7.61 -39.92 -3.73
CA LEU A 47 8.71 -39.06 -4.18
C LEU A 47 10.07 -39.66 -3.80
N THR A 48 11.08 -39.43 -4.63
CA THR A 48 12.48 -39.72 -4.28
C THR A 48 13.21 -38.41 -4.03
N VAL A 49 13.71 -38.22 -2.82
CA VAL A 49 14.38 -36.99 -2.36
C VAL A 49 15.77 -37.31 -1.83
N PRO A 50 16.69 -36.33 -1.71
CA PRO A 50 17.97 -36.56 -1.04
C PRO A 50 17.78 -37.09 0.38
N ALA A 51 18.58 -38.09 0.77
CA ALA A 51 18.46 -38.73 2.08
C ALA A 51 18.79 -37.78 3.24
N SER A 52 19.55 -36.73 2.95
CA SER A 52 19.93 -35.65 3.87
C SER A 52 18.76 -34.74 4.27
N TRP A 53 17.70 -34.65 3.45
CA TRP A 53 16.56 -33.77 3.73
C TRP A 53 15.76 -34.32 4.91
N PRO A 54 15.47 -33.57 5.98
CA PRO A 54 14.52 -33.99 7.01
C PRO A 54 13.10 -34.19 6.43
N VAL A 55 12.33 -35.13 7.00
CA VAL A 55 10.91 -35.32 6.71
C VAL A 55 10.16 -34.98 7.98
N ILE A 56 9.28 -33.99 7.91
CA ILE A 56 8.57 -33.41 9.04
C ILE A 56 7.09 -33.73 8.85
N ASP A 57 6.54 -34.54 9.75
CA ASP A 57 5.10 -34.81 9.81
C ASP A 57 4.43 -33.69 10.61
N LEU A 58 3.63 -32.89 9.90
CA LEU A 58 2.89 -31.74 10.43
C LEU A 58 1.63 -32.16 11.21
N THR A 59 1.15 -33.39 11.02
CA THR A 59 0.07 -33.94 11.84
C THR A 59 0.59 -34.33 13.23
N ALA A 60 1.80 -34.91 13.27
CA ALA A 60 2.47 -35.24 14.52
C ALA A 60 3.06 -34.00 15.22
N ASN A 61 3.44 -32.97 14.46
CA ASN A 61 4.02 -31.73 14.97
C ASN A 61 3.25 -30.51 14.45
N PRO A 62 2.04 -30.23 14.98
CA PRO A 62 1.15 -29.20 14.43
C PRO A 62 1.71 -27.77 14.55
N THR A 63 2.65 -27.50 15.45
CA THR A 63 3.31 -26.19 15.58
C THR A 63 4.61 -26.09 14.78
N ALA A 64 5.04 -27.14 14.07
CA ALA A 64 6.29 -27.11 13.32
C ALA A 64 6.23 -26.07 12.19
N CYS A 65 7.18 -25.14 12.18
CA CYS A 65 7.28 -24.14 11.13
C CYS A 65 7.67 -24.75 9.78
N VAL A 66 6.88 -24.47 8.76
CA VAL A 66 7.19 -24.78 7.36
C VAL A 66 8.16 -23.73 6.81
N ARG A 67 9.45 -24.04 6.99
CA ARG A 67 10.58 -23.25 6.53
C ARG A 67 10.96 -23.61 5.09
N LEU A 68 11.06 -22.58 4.25
CA LEU A 68 11.38 -22.62 2.82
C LEU A 68 12.85 -22.28 2.55
N ASP A 69 13.57 -21.81 3.56
CA ASP A 69 15.00 -21.44 3.49
C ASP A 69 15.94 -22.62 3.79
N ARG A 70 15.40 -23.76 4.21
CA ARG A 70 16.15 -25.01 4.45
C ARG A 70 15.52 -26.18 3.69
N ALA A 71 16.36 -27.06 3.16
CA ALA A 71 15.90 -28.23 2.44
C ALA A 71 15.14 -29.18 3.39
N ALA A 72 13.92 -29.58 3.01
CA ALA A 72 13.05 -30.43 3.81
C ALA A 72 11.88 -30.98 2.99
N VAL A 73 11.31 -32.08 3.47
CA VAL A 73 9.98 -32.56 3.06
C VAL A 73 9.01 -32.37 4.23
N TYR A 74 7.90 -31.69 4.00
CA TYR A 74 6.81 -31.53 4.96
C TYR A 74 5.61 -32.37 4.51
N LEU A 75 5.02 -33.12 5.44
CA LEU A 75 3.89 -34.01 5.17
C LEU A 75 2.72 -33.63 6.07
N GLY A 76 1.54 -33.45 5.49
CA GLY A 76 0.36 -33.02 6.22
C GLY A 76 0.05 -31.55 6.03
N GLN A 77 -1.03 -31.12 6.67
CA GLN A 77 -1.46 -29.73 6.60
C GLN A 77 -0.69 -28.88 7.61
N PRO A 78 -0.13 -27.72 7.21
CA PRO A 78 0.46 -26.78 8.15
C PRO A 78 -0.57 -26.33 9.20
N GLY A 79 -0.19 -26.43 10.47
CA GLY A 79 -1.02 -25.91 11.55
C GLY A 79 -1.17 -24.38 11.49
N PRO A 80 -2.24 -23.84 12.10
CA PRO A 80 -2.48 -22.39 12.11
C PRO A 80 -1.53 -21.63 13.04
N ASP A 81 -1.01 -22.26 14.09
CA ASP A 81 -0.15 -21.65 15.11
C ASP A 81 1.25 -22.26 15.06
N GLN A 82 2.05 -21.84 14.06
CA GLN A 82 3.41 -22.35 13.85
C GLN A 82 4.45 -21.55 14.64
N ASP A 83 5.41 -22.27 15.21
CA ASP A 83 6.58 -21.72 15.91
C ASP A 83 7.68 -21.36 14.91
N CYS A 84 7.44 -20.29 14.16
CA CYS A 84 8.37 -19.80 13.13
C CYS A 84 9.34 -18.76 13.69
N PRO A 85 10.67 -18.97 13.56
CA PRO A 85 11.65 -17.94 13.91
C PRO A 85 11.49 -16.68 13.05
N ALA A 86 11.65 -15.51 13.66
CA ALA A 86 11.77 -14.21 12.98
C ALA A 86 13.12 -14.08 12.27
N GLY A 87 13.26 -13.05 11.42
CA GLY A 87 14.50 -12.74 10.68
C GLY A 87 14.95 -13.79 9.65
N LEU A 88 14.09 -14.75 9.28
CA LEU A 88 14.43 -15.75 8.26
C LEU A 88 14.30 -15.14 6.85
N VAL A 89 15.40 -15.19 6.09
CA VAL A 89 15.44 -14.75 4.69
C VAL A 89 16.13 -15.81 3.84
N GLY A 90 15.51 -16.14 2.71
CA GLY A 90 16.05 -17.03 1.71
C GLY A 90 15.07 -18.12 1.29
N ARG A 91 15.43 -18.80 0.21
CA ARG A 91 14.68 -19.95 -0.30
C ARG A 91 15.60 -20.98 -0.91
N THR A 92 15.22 -22.23 -0.74
CA THR A 92 15.90 -23.41 -1.25
C THR A 92 14.90 -24.46 -1.73
N ASP A 93 15.40 -25.61 -2.15
CA ASP A 93 14.60 -26.73 -2.61
C ASP A 93 13.83 -27.35 -1.43
N THR A 94 12.50 -27.31 -1.47
CA THR A 94 11.63 -27.96 -0.48
C THR A 94 10.45 -28.65 -1.14
N VAL A 95 9.84 -29.59 -0.43
CA VAL A 95 8.58 -30.21 -0.82
C VAL A 95 7.62 -30.16 0.37
N LEU A 96 6.40 -29.68 0.18
CA LEU A 96 5.28 -29.84 1.11
C LEU A 96 4.19 -30.65 0.39
N ILE A 97 3.74 -31.74 1.00
CA ILE A 97 2.58 -32.51 0.51
C ILE A 97 1.46 -32.41 1.54
N GLU A 98 0.33 -31.84 1.14
CA GLU A 98 -0.84 -31.67 2.01
C GLU A 98 -2.12 -32.21 1.35
N PRO A 99 -3.17 -32.57 2.13
CA PRO A 99 -4.44 -33.00 1.57
C PRO A 99 -5.15 -31.91 0.75
N LEU A 100 -5.71 -32.28 -0.41
CA LEU A 100 -6.59 -31.43 -1.21
C LEU A 100 -8.01 -31.47 -0.60
N ARG A 101 -8.45 -30.38 0.05
CA ARG A 101 -9.81 -30.31 0.64
C ARG A 101 -10.88 -29.85 -0.35
N ALA A 102 -12.12 -30.34 -0.15
CA ALA A 102 -13.30 -29.86 -0.84
C ALA A 102 -13.67 -28.44 -0.35
N GLY A 103 -13.89 -27.50 -1.27
CA GLY A 103 -14.12 -26.07 -0.94
C GLY A 103 -12.85 -25.21 -0.93
N SER A 104 -11.67 -25.83 -0.87
CA SER A 104 -10.37 -25.21 -1.17
C SER A 104 -9.85 -25.77 -2.51
N GLY A 105 -10.65 -25.61 -3.57
CA GLY A 105 -10.30 -26.13 -4.88
C GLY A 105 -8.98 -25.54 -5.41
N PRO A 106 -8.45 -26.08 -6.53
CA PRO A 106 -7.32 -25.52 -7.30
C PRO A 106 -7.47 -24.04 -7.72
N GLN A 107 -8.57 -23.39 -7.36
CA GLN A 107 -8.92 -22.00 -7.64
C GLN A 107 -8.28 -20.97 -6.69
N ALA A 108 -7.63 -21.38 -5.58
CA ALA A 108 -7.10 -20.40 -4.60
C ALA A 108 -5.69 -19.86 -4.92
N ARG A 109 -4.91 -20.52 -5.80
CA ARG A 109 -3.59 -20.01 -6.23
C ARG A 109 -3.48 -20.07 -7.75
N ALA A 110 -3.47 -18.89 -8.38
CA ALA A 110 -3.19 -18.75 -9.79
C ALA A 110 -1.87 -19.48 -10.14
N GLY A 111 -1.87 -20.26 -11.23
CA GLY A 111 -0.69 -21.04 -11.65
C GLY A 111 -0.58 -22.46 -11.07
N THR A 112 -1.60 -22.97 -10.38
CA THR A 112 -1.63 -24.37 -9.94
C THR A 112 -1.69 -25.34 -11.12
N ILE A 113 -0.76 -26.29 -11.17
CA ILE A 113 -0.71 -27.35 -12.20
C ILE A 113 -1.62 -28.50 -11.77
N THR A 114 -2.59 -28.88 -12.60
CA THR A 114 -3.51 -29.99 -12.27
C THR A 114 -3.05 -31.28 -12.93
N VAL A 115 -2.86 -32.33 -12.13
CA VAL A 115 -2.59 -33.70 -12.58
C VAL A 115 -3.86 -34.52 -12.36
N PRO A 116 -4.58 -34.92 -13.42
CA PRO A 116 -5.78 -35.72 -13.30
C PRO A 116 -5.47 -37.13 -12.76
N ALA A 117 -6.50 -37.85 -12.31
CA ALA A 117 -6.34 -39.25 -11.89
C ALA A 117 -5.73 -40.09 -13.04
N GLY A 118 -4.66 -40.84 -12.75
CA GLY A 118 -3.89 -41.59 -13.75
C GLY A 118 -2.99 -40.74 -14.65
N GLY A 119 -2.99 -39.42 -14.48
CA GLY A 119 -2.10 -38.49 -15.19
C GLY A 119 -0.65 -38.62 -14.76
N ARG A 120 0.27 -38.23 -15.64
CA ARG A 120 1.70 -38.16 -15.33
C ARG A 120 2.03 -36.85 -14.62
N MET A 121 2.99 -36.91 -13.71
CA MET A 121 3.53 -35.74 -13.04
C MET A 121 4.28 -34.84 -14.03
N PRO A 122 4.36 -33.52 -13.80
CA PRO A 122 5.03 -32.59 -14.71
C PRO A 122 6.51 -32.96 -14.90
N ALA A 123 6.99 -32.88 -16.14
CA ALA A 123 8.40 -33.15 -16.46
C ALA A 123 9.36 -32.06 -15.93
N SER A 124 8.84 -30.87 -15.64
CA SER A 124 9.59 -29.74 -15.09
C SER A 124 8.69 -28.86 -14.22
N VAL A 125 9.33 -28.03 -13.40
CA VAL A 125 8.69 -27.03 -12.56
C VAL A 125 8.85 -25.65 -13.23
N PRO A 126 7.79 -24.84 -13.34
CA PRO A 126 7.86 -23.51 -13.95
C PRO A 126 8.75 -22.57 -13.14
N VAL A 127 9.50 -21.70 -13.83
CA VAL A 127 10.30 -20.65 -13.19
C VAL A 127 9.40 -19.44 -12.92
N THR A 128 9.11 -19.18 -11.65
CA THR A 128 8.29 -18.08 -11.12
C THR A 128 9.13 -17.10 -10.28
N MET A 129 8.59 -15.89 -10.06
CA MET A 129 9.21 -14.86 -9.19
C MET A 129 9.29 -15.30 -7.72
N ASP A 130 8.28 -16.01 -7.23
CA ASP A 130 8.27 -16.58 -5.88
C ASP A 130 9.19 -17.79 -5.70
N ARG A 131 9.72 -18.34 -6.79
CA ARG A 131 10.48 -19.58 -6.78
C ARG A 131 9.72 -20.77 -6.19
N GLU A 132 8.43 -20.84 -6.50
CA GLU A 132 7.54 -21.91 -6.07
C GLU A 132 6.60 -22.37 -7.18
N ALA A 133 6.13 -23.61 -7.05
CA ALA A 133 5.03 -24.15 -7.85
C ALA A 133 4.12 -25.02 -6.98
N THR A 134 2.86 -25.11 -7.39
CA THR A 134 1.85 -25.94 -6.71
C THR A 134 1.25 -26.91 -7.72
N ILE A 135 1.17 -28.18 -7.35
CA ILE A 135 0.67 -29.27 -8.20
C ILE A 135 -0.47 -29.97 -7.46
N ALA A 136 -1.67 -29.96 -8.05
CA ALA A 136 -2.83 -30.69 -7.55
C ALA A 136 -2.89 -32.08 -8.16
N VAL A 137 -2.65 -33.11 -7.36
CA VAL A 137 -2.67 -34.52 -7.78
C VAL A 137 -4.02 -35.12 -7.43
N GLN A 138 -4.97 -35.07 -8.37
CA GLN A 138 -6.37 -35.40 -8.12
C GLN A 138 -6.58 -36.87 -7.72
N GLY A 139 -5.84 -37.79 -8.33
CA GLY A 139 -5.92 -39.23 -8.05
C GLY A 139 -5.49 -39.63 -6.63
N ALA A 140 -4.75 -38.76 -5.95
CA ALA A 140 -4.31 -38.94 -4.56
C ALA A 140 -4.95 -37.94 -3.59
N SER A 141 -5.73 -36.98 -4.10
CA SER A 141 -6.30 -35.86 -3.35
C SER A 141 -5.26 -35.15 -2.47
N VAL A 142 -4.14 -34.76 -3.08
CA VAL A 142 -3.10 -33.95 -2.44
C VAL A 142 -2.71 -32.74 -3.28
N LEU A 143 -2.19 -31.73 -2.60
CA LEU A 143 -1.39 -30.65 -3.17
C LEU A 143 0.09 -30.91 -2.87
N VAL A 144 0.92 -30.81 -3.90
CA VAL A 144 2.38 -30.83 -3.78
C VAL A 144 2.88 -29.42 -4.05
N HIS A 145 3.35 -28.75 -2.99
CA HIS A 145 4.03 -27.47 -3.08
C HIS A 145 5.52 -27.71 -3.12
N VAL A 146 6.18 -27.07 -4.08
CA VAL A 146 7.63 -27.13 -4.23
C VAL A 146 8.20 -25.73 -4.26
N THR A 147 9.31 -25.54 -3.57
CA THR A 147 10.15 -24.34 -3.72
C THR A 147 11.48 -24.73 -4.31
N TYR A 148 12.20 -23.76 -4.85
CA TYR A 148 13.57 -23.99 -5.32
C TYR A 148 14.53 -22.85 -5.03
N GLY A 149 15.80 -23.22 -4.85
CA GLY A 149 16.93 -22.30 -4.75
C GLY A 149 17.31 -21.75 -6.13
N ALA A 150 18.58 -21.41 -6.34
CA ALA A 150 19.10 -20.80 -7.58
C ALA A 150 18.63 -21.51 -8.87
N ASP A 151 18.52 -22.83 -8.83
CA ASP A 151 18.23 -23.71 -9.97
C ASP A 151 17.07 -24.67 -9.61
N PRO A 152 15.97 -24.73 -10.41
CA PRO A 152 14.86 -25.64 -10.16
C PRO A 152 15.16 -27.11 -10.53
N SER A 153 16.34 -27.43 -11.06
CA SER A 153 16.63 -28.76 -11.62
C SER A 153 16.48 -29.92 -10.63
N LEU A 154 16.88 -29.74 -9.36
CA LEU A 154 16.73 -30.79 -8.36
C LEU A 154 15.26 -31.08 -8.08
N VAL A 155 14.48 -30.05 -7.74
CA VAL A 155 13.06 -30.22 -7.43
C VAL A 155 12.25 -30.64 -8.65
N GLY A 156 12.65 -30.18 -9.85
CA GLY A 156 12.10 -30.64 -11.12
C GLY A 156 12.26 -32.14 -11.32
N ARG A 157 13.43 -32.72 -10.99
CA ARG A 157 13.63 -34.18 -11.03
C ARG A 157 12.80 -34.91 -9.96
N ILE A 158 12.69 -34.35 -8.75
CA ILE A 158 11.85 -34.94 -7.68
C ILE A 158 10.39 -35.04 -8.15
N VAL A 159 9.86 -33.96 -8.75
CA VAL A 159 8.50 -33.90 -9.28
C VAL A 159 8.33 -34.82 -10.49
N ALA A 160 9.26 -34.80 -11.44
CA ALA A 160 9.16 -35.64 -12.64
C ALA A 160 9.26 -37.14 -12.33
N GLY A 161 10.04 -37.51 -11.32
CA GLY A 161 10.18 -38.89 -10.82
C GLY A 161 9.06 -39.33 -9.87
N ALA A 162 8.14 -38.43 -9.52
CA ALA A 162 7.03 -38.73 -8.64
C ALA A 162 6.03 -39.70 -9.28
N SER A 163 5.47 -40.59 -8.47
CA SER A 163 4.44 -41.54 -8.92
C SER A 163 3.25 -41.59 -7.98
N VAL A 164 2.07 -41.85 -8.54
CA VAL A 164 0.85 -42.11 -7.78
C VAL A 164 0.66 -43.62 -7.70
N THR A 165 0.68 -44.18 -6.50
CA THR A 165 0.55 -45.62 -6.26
C THR A 165 -0.91 -46.07 -6.34
N SER A 166 -1.14 -47.37 -6.50
CA SER A 166 -2.49 -47.96 -6.51
C SER A 166 -3.23 -47.81 -5.17
N THR A 167 -2.52 -47.48 -4.09
CA THR A 167 -3.09 -47.18 -2.77
C THR A 167 -3.58 -45.73 -2.65
N ALA A 168 -3.33 -44.88 -3.66
CA ALA A 168 -3.91 -43.55 -3.74
C ALA A 168 -5.43 -43.68 -3.93
N ALA A 169 -6.19 -43.09 -3.01
CA ALA A 169 -7.62 -42.99 -3.14
C ALA A 169 -7.96 -41.56 -3.61
N PRO A 170 -8.66 -41.37 -4.74
CA PRO A 170 -9.35 -40.12 -4.99
C PRO A 170 -10.30 -39.89 -3.82
N ALA A 171 -10.46 -38.64 -3.38
CA ALA A 171 -11.45 -38.25 -2.39
C ALA A 171 -12.77 -38.91 -2.77
N GLY A 172 -13.15 -39.94 -2.00
CA GLY A 172 -14.38 -40.66 -2.26
C GLY A 172 -15.50 -39.65 -2.23
N LYS A 173 -16.48 -39.79 -3.13
CA LYS A 173 -17.84 -39.30 -2.90
C LYS A 173 -18.39 -40.05 -1.66
N THR A 174 -17.85 -39.76 -0.49
CA THR A 174 -18.35 -40.27 0.78
C THR A 174 -19.47 -39.32 1.19
N ALA A 175 -20.57 -39.97 1.59
CA ALA A 175 -21.92 -39.43 1.67
C ALA A 175 -22.01 -38.06 2.36
N GLU A 176 -22.93 -37.25 1.86
CA GLU A 176 -23.53 -36.14 2.60
C GLU A 176 -23.93 -36.60 4.00
N VAL A 177 -23.08 -36.36 5.00
CA VAL A 177 -23.59 -36.09 6.33
C VAL A 177 -24.02 -34.63 6.29
N SER A 178 -25.29 -34.46 5.89
CA SER A 178 -26.02 -33.21 6.02
C SER A 178 -26.14 -32.85 7.50
N THR A 179 -25.13 -32.16 8.00
CA THR A 179 -25.36 -31.01 8.87
C THR A 179 -24.82 -29.81 8.09
N ALA A 180 -25.61 -29.36 7.13
CA ALA A 180 -25.42 -28.07 6.51
C ALA A 180 -25.55 -27.00 7.60
N ALA A 181 -24.43 -26.68 8.26
CA ALA A 181 -24.17 -25.28 8.57
C ALA A 181 -24.33 -24.54 7.23
N PRO A 182 -25.11 -23.46 7.16
CA PRO A 182 -25.40 -22.82 5.89
C PRO A 182 -24.07 -22.57 5.21
N LEU A 183 -23.93 -23.09 3.99
CA LEU A 183 -22.88 -22.71 3.06
C LEU A 183 -22.88 -21.19 3.10
N LEU A 184 -21.92 -20.62 3.83
CA LEU A 184 -21.63 -19.21 3.72
C LEU A 184 -21.43 -19.02 2.23
N ALA A 185 -22.30 -18.20 1.63
CA ALA A 185 -22.09 -17.68 0.31
C ALA A 185 -20.60 -17.31 0.18
N PRO A 186 -19.98 -17.40 -1.03
CA PRO A 186 -18.67 -16.77 -1.23
C PRO A 186 -18.75 -15.40 -0.56
N PRO A 187 -17.82 -15.07 0.38
CA PRO A 187 -17.96 -13.87 1.19
C PRO A 187 -18.27 -12.74 0.22
N PRO A 188 -19.30 -11.91 0.49
CA PRO A 188 -19.61 -10.78 -0.37
C PRO A 188 -18.29 -10.08 -0.65
N ALA A 189 -18.00 -9.78 -1.92
CA ALA A 189 -16.73 -9.23 -2.38
C ALA A 189 -16.11 -8.38 -1.26
N GLY A 190 -15.08 -8.94 -0.60
CA GLY A 190 -14.64 -8.46 0.70
C GLY A 190 -14.39 -6.96 0.63
N GLN A 191 -14.74 -6.23 1.69
CA GLN A 191 -14.35 -4.82 1.78
C GLN A 191 -12.87 -4.70 1.41
N THR A 192 -12.59 -3.90 0.40
CA THR A 192 -11.21 -3.64 0.01
C THR A 192 -10.53 -2.88 1.13
N VAL A 193 -9.35 -3.37 1.54
CA VAL A 193 -8.59 -2.82 2.67
C VAL A 193 -7.51 -1.90 2.13
N ILE A 194 -7.34 -0.72 2.74
CA ILE A 194 -6.14 0.10 2.55
C ILE A 194 -5.18 -0.20 3.70
N ALA A 195 -3.99 -0.70 3.37
CA ALA A 195 -2.98 -1.13 4.35
C ALA A 195 -1.65 -0.39 4.13
N PRO A 196 -0.94 0.06 5.19
CA PRO A 196 -1.38 0.11 6.59
C PRO A 196 -2.45 1.17 6.85
N GLY A 197 -2.72 2.06 5.89
CA GLY A 197 -3.55 3.24 6.10
C GLY A 197 -2.82 4.27 6.97
N THR A 198 -3.58 5.08 7.72
CA THR A 198 -3.02 6.06 8.65
C THR A 198 -2.95 5.46 10.05
N PHE A 199 -1.73 5.37 10.62
CA PHE A 199 -1.49 4.81 11.95
C PHE A 199 -0.17 5.29 12.56
N THR A 200 -0.19 5.59 13.86
CA THR A 200 1.00 5.85 14.66
C THR A 200 0.93 4.97 15.91
N GLY A 201 1.96 4.16 16.17
CA GLY A 201 2.01 3.28 17.33
C GLY A 201 2.80 2.00 17.11
N GLY A 202 2.69 1.07 18.07
CA GLY A 202 3.40 -0.20 18.02
C GLY A 202 2.87 -1.15 16.94
N GLY A 203 3.80 -1.81 16.27
CA GLY A 203 3.55 -2.98 15.43
C GLY A 203 4.54 -4.09 15.71
N PHE A 204 4.39 -5.19 15.01
CA PHE A 204 5.38 -6.26 14.96
C PHE A 204 5.30 -6.96 13.61
N ASP A 205 6.33 -7.70 13.23
CA ASP A 205 6.26 -8.63 12.12
C ASP A 205 6.61 -10.06 12.58
N ALA A 206 6.06 -11.05 11.89
CA ALA A 206 6.24 -12.46 12.21
C ALA A 206 6.38 -13.26 10.91
N CYS A 207 7.29 -14.23 10.90
CA CYS A 207 7.66 -14.93 9.67
C CYS A 207 6.47 -15.59 8.97
N ALA A 208 5.55 -16.23 9.73
CA ALA A 208 4.25 -16.69 9.22
C ALA A 208 3.14 -15.82 9.80
N ALA A 209 2.17 -15.41 8.95
CA ALA A 209 1.01 -14.65 9.41
C ALA A 209 0.32 -15.42 10.56
N PRO A 210 0.12 -14.80 11.75
CA PRO A 210 -0.48 -15.50 12.89
C PRO A 210 -1.92 -15.95 12.60
N SER A 211 -2.39 -16.98 13.30
CA SER A 211 -3.79 -17.40 13.17
C SER A 211 -4.75 -16.30 13.62
N SER A 212 -6.00 -16.36 13.16
CA SER A 212 -7.05 -15.45 13.64
C SER A 212 -7.32 -15.58 15.16
N GLY A 213 -7.07 -16.76 15.74
CA GLY A 213 -7.16 -16.97 17.19
C GLY A 213 -5.99 -16.30 17.93
N ALA A 214 -4.77 -16.43 17.41
CA ALA A 214 -3.59 -15.73 17.92
C ALA A 214 -3.78 -14.20 17.88
N MET A 215 -4.22 -13.67 16.75
CA MET A 215 -4.50 -12.24 16.58
C MET A 215 -5.57 -11.73 17.56
N ASP A 216 -6.59 -12.54 17.88
CA ASP A 216 -7.60 -12.18 18.87
C ASP A 216 -7.02 -12.15 20.29
N ALA A 217 -6.19 -13.14 20.67
CA ALA A 217 -5.51 -13.16 21.96
C ALA A 217 -4.55 -11.98 22.13
N TRP A 218 -3.96 -11.52 21.03
CA TRP A 218 -3.01 -10.42 20.98
C TRP A 218 -3.65 -9.03 20.94
N LEU A 219 -4.99 -8.89 20.93
CA LEU A 219 -5.65 -7.58 21.05
C LEU A 219 -5.32 -6.87 22.38
N GLY A 220 -4.89 -7.60 23.41
CA GLY A 220 -4.38 -7.03 24.66
C GLY A 220 -2.95 -6.49 24.60
N ALA A 221 -2.20 -6.77 23.52
CA ALA A 221 -0.83 -6.32 23.32
C ALA A 221 -0.76 -4.81 23.04
N PRO A 222 0.41 -4.16 23.23
CA PRO A 222 0.63 -2.75 22.86
C PRO A 222 0.69 -2.51 21.34
N TYR A 223 0.50 -3.56 20.54
CA TYR A 223 0.59 -3.53 19.08
C TYR A 223 -0.79 -3.39 18.42
N ARG A 224 -0.89 -2.58 17.38
CA ARG A 224 -2.06 -2.51 16.48
C ARG A 224 -1.69 -2.60 15.00
N ALA A 225 -0.41 -2.83 14.69
CA ALA A 225 0.04 -3.15 13.35
C ALA A 225 0.72 -4.52 13.29
N VAL A 226 0.64 -5.20 12.14
CA VAL A 226 1.31 -6.47 11.89
C VAL A 226 1.91 -6.54 10.48
N GLY A 227 3.20 -6.87 10.39
CA GLY A 227 3.90 -7.21 9.15
C GLY A 227 3.51 -8.58 8.64
N VAL A 228 3.19 -8.67 7.34
CA VAL A 228 2.82 -9.92 6.66
C VAL A 228 3.55 -10.07 5.34
N TYR A 229 4.24 -11.20 5.17
CA TYR A 229 5.02 -11.48 3.97
C TYR A 229 4.17 -12.06 2.85
N LEU A 230 3.77 -11.23 1.90
CA LEU A 230 2.83 -11.63 0.84
C LEU A 230 3.48 -12.44 -0.29
N GLY A 231 4.80 -12.33 -0.49
CA GLY A 231 5.47 -12.97 -1.63
C GLY A 231 6.95 -12.61 -1.77
N GLY A 232 7.49 -12.89 -2.96
CA GLY A 232 8.86 -12.61 -3.37
C GLY A 232 9.76 -13.80 -3.14
N GLY A 233 10.74 -14.03 -4.03
CA GLY A 233 11.57 -15.23 -4.13
C GLY A 233 12.50 -15.53 -2.96
N ALA A 234 12.65 -14.64 -1.98
CA ALA A 234 13.43 -14.83 -0.76
C ALA A 234 12.59 -14.92 0.54
N ARG A 235 11.25 -14.89 0.48
CA ARG A 235 10.34 -15.23 1.61
C ARG A 235 10.61 -16.63 2.17
N ALA A 236 10.94 -16.71 3.46
CA ALA A 236 11.42 -17.94 4.10
C ALA A 236 10.36 -18.81 4.77
N CYS A 237 9.17 -18.29 5.10
CA CYS A 237 8.10 -19.07 5.73
C CYS A 237 6.89 -19.25 4.81
N ALA A 238 6.24 -20.41 4.91
CA ALA A 238 4.90 -20.61 4.34
C ALA A 238 3.88 -19.68 5.03
N GLN A 239 2.82 -19.32 4.29
CA GLN A 239 1.80 -18.37 4.73
C GLN A 239 0.40 -19.03 4.71
N PRO A 240 0.14 -20.07 5.52
CA PRO A 240 -1.13 -20.80 5.45
C PRO A 240 -2.33 -19.99 5.94
N ASN A 241 -2.12 -19.00 6.82
CA ASN A 241 -3.20 -18.16 7.35
C ASN A 241 -3.49 -16.94 6.46
N LEU A 242 -2.53 -16.48 5.67
CA LEU A 242 -2.64 -15.24 4.90
C LEU A 242 -3.59 -15.42 3.70
N THR A 243 -4.84 -15.02 3.90
CA THR A 243 -5.93 -15.11 2.91
C THR A 243 -6.70 -13.81 2.88
N ALA A 244 -7.50 -13.57 1.83
CA ALA A 244 -8.37 -12.39 1.76
C ALA A 244 -9.36 -12.31 2.94
N ALA A 245 -9.86 -13.46 3.40
CA ALA A 245 -10.72 -13.54 4.59
C ALA A 245 -9.97 -13.15 5.87
N TRP A 246 -8.73 -13.60 6.01
CA TRP A 246 -7.88 -13.21 7.14
C TRP A 246 -7.56 -11.71 7.13
N VAL A 247 -7.23 -11.15 5.95
CA VAL A 247 -6.95 -9.71 5.78
C VAL A 247 -8.16 -8.87 6.15
N SER A 248 -9.33 -9.21 5.61
CA SER A 248 -10.58 -8.50 5.91
C SER A 248 -10.94 -8.58 7.40
N ARG A 249 -10.83 -9.77 8.00
CA ARG A 249 -11.11 -9.98 9.42
C ARG A 249 -10.18 -9.16 10.32
N GLN A 250 -8.87 -9.25 10.12
CA GLN A 250 -7.89 -8.56 10.96
C GLN A 250 -8.07 -7.03 10.86
N SER A 251 -8.28 -6.52 9.66
CA SER A 251 -8.56 -5.10 9.44
C SER A 251 -9.85 -4.66 10.16
N SER A 252 -10.92 -5.45 10.10
CA SER A 252 -12.17 -5.17 10.83
C SER A 252 -12.04 -5.23 12.35
N ARG A 253 -10.99 -5.91 12.85
CA ARG A 253 -10.64 -6.02 14.28
C ARG A 253 -9.68 -4.91 14.73
N GLY A 254 -9.35 -3.97 13.84
CA GLY A 254 -8.50 -2.81 14.15
C GLY A 254 -7.01 -3.05 13.95
N TRP A 255 -6.60 -4.12 13.27
CA TRP A 255 -5.20 -4.34 12.90
C TRP A 255 -4.85 -3.59 11.62
N HIS A 256 -3.72 -2.90 11.64
CA HIS A 256 -3.09 -2.27 10.48
C HIS A 256 -2.07 -3.23 9.87
N LEU A 257 -2.27 -3.63 8.62
CA LEU A 257 -1.38 -4.58 7.96
C LEU A 257 -0.20 -3.86 7.29
N VAL A 258 1.01 -4.39 7.41
CA VAL A 258 2.21 -3.94 6.70
C VAL A 258 2.59 -5.04 5.69
N PRO A 259 2.19 -4.91 4.41
CA PRO A 259 2.45 -5.94 3.39
C PRO A 259 3.92 -5.90 2.93
N ILE A 260 4.67 -6.96 3.19
CA ILE A 260 6.10 -7.05 2.92
C ILE A 260 6.36 -8.05 1.77
N TYR A 261 7.24 -7.68 0.84
CA TYR A 261 7.64 -8.48 -0.32
C TYR A 261 9.15 -8.76 -0.27
N VAL A 262 9.53 -10.03 -0.12
CA VAL A 262 10.93 -10.44 0.06
C VAL A 262 11.53 -10.85 -1.28
N GLY A 263 11.93 -9.83 -2.03
CA GLY A 263 12.34 -9.91 -3.43
C GLY A 263 13.80 -10.30 -3.66
N LEU A 264 14.35 -9.75 -4.75
CA LEU A 264 15.75 -9.92 -5.12
C LEU A 264 16.63 -9.11 -4.17
N GLN A 265 17.71 -9.71 -3.67
CA GLN A 265 18.63 -9.05 -2.75
C GLN A 265 19.80 -8.36 -3.47
N ALA A 266 20.52 -7.48 -2.77
CA ALA A 266 21.62 -6.73 -3.36
C ALA A 266 22.71 -7.64 -3.99
N PRO A 267 23.29 -7.26 -5.15
CA PRO A 267 24.19 -8.13 -5.91
C PRO A 267 25.49 -8.48 -5.18
N CYS A 268 25.93 -7.62 -4.27
CA CYS A 268 27.15 -7.80 -3.48
C CYS A 268 26.98 -8.68 -2.22
N THR A 269 25.82 -9.31 -2.04
CA THR A 269 25.54 -10.20 -0.90
C THR A 269 25.76 -11.67 -1.26
N ALA A 270 25.72 -12.54 -0.25
CA ALA A 270 25.77 -13.99 -0.40
C ALA A 270 24.38 -14.64 -0.62
N TYR A 271 23.31 -13.85 -0.70
CA TYR A 271 21.96 -14.38 -0.93
C TYR A 271 21.88 -15.13 -2.27
N SER A 272 21.07 -16.19 -2.32
CA SER A 272 20.94 -17.05 -3.50
C SER A 272 20.06 -16.42 -4.61
N TYR A 273 19.35 -15.34 -4.32
CA TYR A 273 18.47 -14.63 -5.23
C TYR A 273 18.81 -13.14 -5.21
N ARG A 274 19.52 -12.67 -6.25
CA ARG A 274 20.15 -11.35 -6.27
C ARG A 274 19.83 -10.57 -7.53
N ILE A 275 19.77 -9.25 -7.40
CA ILE A 275 19.62 -8.31 -8.50
C ILE A 275 20.73 -8.57 -9.53
N ASN A 276 20.35 -8.57 -10.80
CA ASN A 276 21.27 -8.55 -11.93
C ASN A 276 21.47 -7.08 -12.35
N PRO A 277 22.65 -6.46 -12.13
CA PRO A 277 22.83 -5.02 -12.32
C PRO A 277 22.37 -4.48 -13.68
N PRO A 278 22.66 -5.12 -14.84
CA PRO A 278 22.22 -4.62 -16.15
C PRO A 278 20.70 -4.58 -16.36
N THR A 279 19.92 -5.31 -15.56
CA THR A 279 18.46 -5.40 -15.69
C THR A 279 17.72 -4.99 -14.41
N ALA A 280 18.40 -4.30 -13.48
CA ALA A 280 17.89 -3.98 -12.15
C ALA A 280 16.54 -3.26 -12.17
N THR A 281 16.38 -2.20 -12.96
CA THR A 281 15.10 -1.48 -13.08
C THR A 281 13.97 -2.39 -13.58
N ALA A 282 14.23 -3.21 -14.60
CA ALA A 282 13.23 -4.13 -15.14
C ALA A 282 12.84 -5.21 -14.10
N GLN A 283 13.81 -5.70 -13.33
CA GLN A 283 13.56 -6.64 -12.23
C GLN A 283 12.71 -6.02 -11.12
N GLY A 284 12.95 -4.75 -10.78
CA GLY A 284 12.14 -4.02 -9.81
C GLY A 284 10.68 -3.89 -10.25
N ARG A 285 10.47 -3.58 -11.54
CA ARG A 285 9.11 -3.52 -12.12
C ARG A 285 8.39 -4.87 -12.07
N LEU A 286 9.09 -5.96 -12.40
CA LEU A 286 8.51 -7.31 -12.35
C LEU A 286 8.15 -7.72 -10.90
N ALA A 287 9.00 -7.38 -9.94
CA ALA A 287 8.71 -7.61 -8.52
C ALA A 287 7.46 -6.83 -8.08
N ALA A 288 7.34 -5.56 -8.46
CA ALA A 288 6.17 -4.74 -8.15
C ALA A 288 4.88 -5.28 -8.79
N ASP A 289 4.96 -5.83 -10.01
CA ASP A 289 3.81 -6.47 -10.66
C ASP A 289 3.31 -7.69 -9.89
N ASP A 290 4.24 -8.55 -9.47
CA ASP A 290 3.93 -9.73 -8.66
C ASP A 290 3.34 -9.35 -7.30
N ALA A 291 3.98 -8.39 -6.61
CA ALA A 291 3.52 -7.89 -5.32
C ALA A 291 2.13 -7.24 -5.40
N ALA A 292 1.86 -6.40 -6.41
CA ALA A 292 0.55 -5.79 -6.63
C ALA A 292 -0.54 -6.81 -6.96
N ASN A 293 -0.22 -7.88 -7.72
CA ASN A 293 -1.16 -8.96 -8.01
C ASN A 293 -1.53 -9.73 -6.75
N LYS A 294 -0.55 -10.00 -5.88
CA LYS A 294 -0.74 -10.68 -4.59
C LYS A 294 -1.51 -9.82 -3.61
N ALA A 295 -1.18 -8.54 -3.52
CA ALA A 295 -1.93 -7.57 -2.72
C ALA A 295 -3.41 -7.55 -3.14
N ALA A 296 -3.69 -7.45 -4.45
CA ALA A 296 -5.05 -7.49 -4.97
C ALA A 296 -5.77 -8.82 -4.66
N ALA A 297 -5.09 -9.96 -4.80
CA ALA A 297 -5.65 -11.28 -4.48
C ALA A 297 -5.99 -11.44 -2.98
N LEU A 298 -5.29 -10.71 -2.11
CA LEU A 298 -5.56 -10.63 -0.67
C LEU A 298 -6.61 -9.58 -0.30
N GLY A 299 -7.16 -8.85 -1.28
CA GLY A 299 -8.16 -7.80 -1.03
C GLY A 299 -7.58 -6.46 -0.57
N LEU A 300 -6.26 -6.27 -0.70
CA LEU A 300 -5.63 -4.97 -0.50
C LEU A 300 -5.88 -4.10 -1.72
N ALA A 301 -6.51 -2.95 -1.54
CA ALA A 301 -6.83 -2.05 -2.63
C ALA A 301 -5.62 -1.22 -3.06
N PRO A 302 -5.62 -0.73 -4.32
CA PRO A 302 -4.80 0.43 -4.71
C PRO A 302 -4.91 1.54 -3.66
N GLY A 303 -3.81 2.25 -3.39
CA GLY A 303 -3.65 3.17 -2.26
C GLY A 303 -3.03 2.53 -1.02
N SER A 304 -2.94 1.20 -0.95
CA SER A 304 -2.11 0.50 0.04
C SER A 304 -0.62 0.66 -0.27
N THR A 305 0.22 0.61 0.76
CA THR A 305 1.68 0.58 0.66
C THR A 305 2.18 -0.85 0.65
N VAL A 306 3.09 -1.18 -0.27
CA VAL A 306 3.77 -2.48 -0.30
C VAL A 306 5.27 -2.25 -0.14
N TYR A 307 5.88 -2.96 0.81
CA TYR A 307 7.27 -2.74 1.22
C TYR A 307 8.16 -3.80 0.57
N ASP A 308 9.10 -3.39 -0.27
CA ASP A 308 10.20 -4.26 -0.72
C ASP A 308 11.18 -4.47 0.43
N ASP A 309 11.53 -5.72 0.69
CA ASP A 309 12.47 -6.12 1.73
C ASP A 309 13.88 -6.28 1.13
N MET A 310 14.69 -5.24 1.32
CA MET A 310 16.09 -5.17 0.88
C MET A 310 17.01 -5.28 2.09
N GLU A 311 17.49 -6.50 2.34
CA GLU A 311 18.39 -6.80 3.45
C GLU A 311 19.66 -5.96 3.42
N ALA A 312 20.29 -5.81 4.59
CA ALA A 312 21.52 -5.03 4.71
C ALA A 312 22.61 -5.53 3.74
N PHE A 313 23.26 -4.60 3.06
CA PHE A 313 24.34 -4.89 2.12
C PHE A 313 25.54 -3.95 2.33
N PRO A 314 26.76 -4.37 1.92
CA PRO A 314 27.93 -3.50 1.91
C PRO A 314 27.73 -2.26 1.04
N THR A 315 27.77 -1.06 1.64
CA THR A 315 27.59 0.22 0.92
C THR A 315 28.89 0.77 0.32
N SER A 316 30.03 0.13 0.60
CA SER A 316 31.36 0.54 0.11
C SER A 316 31.58 0.26 -1.39
N ALA A 317 30.68 -0.49 -2.04
CA ALA A 317 30.73 -0.82 -3.46
C ALA A 317 29.67 0.00 -4.24
N PRO A 318 30.05 1.09 -4.94
CA PRO A 318 29.09 1.98 -5.59
C PRO A 318 28.21 1.29 -6.63
N GLU A 319 28.72 0.28 -7.34
CA GLU A 319 27.97 -0.49 -8.33
C GLU A 319 26.83 -1.29 -7.69
N CYS A 320 27.05 -1.79 -6.46
CA CYS A 320 26.03 -2.51 -5.70
C CYS A 320 24.90 -1.57 -5.29
N SER A 321 25.25 -0.42 -4.70
CA SER A 321 24.30 0.63 -4.32
C SER A 321 23.52 1.14 -5.52
N THR A 322 24.18 1.33 -6.67
CA THR A 322 23.54 1.78 -7.92
C THR A 322 22.51 0.76 -8.41
N ALA A 323 22.84 -0.53 -8.41
CA ALA A 323 21.90 -1.59 -8.82
C ALA A 323 20.68 -1.65 -7.88
N VAL A 324 20.87 -1.51 -6.57
CA VAL A 324 19.78 -1.45 -5.60
C VAL A 324 18.89 -0.23 -5.83
N LEU A 325 19.46 0.95 -6.02
CA LEU A 325 18.70 2.17 -6.32
C LEU A 325 17.90 2.05 -7.62
N GLN A 326 18.48 1.48 -8.68
CA GLN A 326 17.78 1.23 -9.95
C GLN A 326 16.64 0.22 -9.79
N TYR A 327 16.85 -0.84 -9.02
CA TYR A 327 15.82 -1.83 -8.68
C TYR A 327 14.65 -1.19 -7.91
N LEU A 328 14.93 -0.49 -6.80
CA LEU A 328 13.92 0.17 -5.98
C LEU A 328 13.20 1.31 -6.72
N SER A 329 13.89 2.00 -7.63
CA SER A 329 13.25 2.99 -8.50
C SER A 329 12.28 2.34 -9.49
N GLY A 330 12.63 1.19 -10.07
CA GLY A 330 11.74 0.42 -10.95
C GLY A 330 10.54 -0.14 -10.20
N TRP A 331 10.76 -0.66 -8.99
CA TRP A 331 9.73 -1.10 -8.05
C TRP A 331 8.72 0.02 -7.76
N THR A 332 9.22 1.18 -7.33
CA THR A 332 8.39 2.35 -7.00
C THR A 332 7.58 2.82 -8.19
N ALA A 333 8.24 3.04 -9.34
CA ALA A 333 7.57 3.49 -10.56
C ALA A 333 6.42 2.55 -10.96
N ARG A 334 6.64 1.24 -10.82
CA ARG A 334 5.62 0.27 -11.21
C ARG A 334 4.49 0.13 -10.20
N LEU A 335 4.75 0.16 -8.89
CA LEU A 335 3.68 0.18 -7.89
C LEU A 335 2.78 1.40 -8.09
N HIS A 336 3.37 2.56 -8.36
CA HIS A 336 2.66 3.77 -8.75
C HIS A 336 1.77 3.53 -9.98
N GLU A 337 2.30 3.04 -11.10
CA GLU A 337 1.48 2.72 -12.28
C GLU A 337 0.31 1.77 -11.98
N ARG A 338 0.49 0.87 -11.01
CA ARG A 338 -0.52 -0.09 -10.52
C ARG A 338 -1.45 0.49 -9.45
N GLY A 339 -1.25 1.72 -9.02
CA GLY A 339 -2.07 2.47 -8.07
C GLY A 339 -1.73 2.24 -6.60
N TYR A 340 -0.62 1.59 -6.28
CA TYR A 340 -0.15 1.35 -4.91
C TYR A 340 0.93 2.37 -4.52
N LEU A 341 1.15 2.53 -3.22
CA LEU A 341 2.32 3.20 -2.67
C LEU A 341 3.50 2.22 -2.55
N SER A 342 4.70 2.75 -2.67
CA SER A 342 5.96 2.04 -2.53
C SER A 342 6.57 2.25 -1.15
N GLY A 343 6.88 1.16 -0.46
CA GLY A 343 7.76 1.15 0.69
C GLY A 343 9.08 0.44 0.38
N ALA A 344 10.14 0.79 1.10
CA ALA A 344 11.38 0.02 1.11
C ALA A 344 11.81 -0.23 2.57
N TYR A 345 12.12 -1.49 2.87
CA TYR A 345 12.78 -1.92 4.11
C TYR A 345 14.28 -2.08 3.88
N SER A 346 15.11 -1.59 4.81
CA SER A 346 16.52 -1.97 4.92
C SER A 346 17.12 -1.57 6.28
N SER A 347 18.39 -1.89 6.53
CA SER A 347 19.08 -1.37 7.72
C SER A 347 19.33 0.14 7.61
N ALA A 348 19.12 0.85 8.73
CA ALA A 348 19.40 2.29 8.86
C ALA A 348 20.85 2.65 8.46
N SER A 349 21.82 1.77 8.73
CA SER A 349 23.23 1.98 8.37
C SER A 349 23.63 1.45 6.98
N SER A 350 22.69 0.98 6.17
CA SER A 350 22.94 0.37 4.86
C SER A 350 22.01 0.97 3.80
N GLY A 351 21.02 0.22 3.30
CA GLY A 351 20.15 0.65 2.20
C GLY A 351 19.39 1.94 2.49
N VAL A 352 18.98 2.17 3.74
CA VAL A 352 18.30 3.42 4.14
C VAL A 352 19.23 4.62 4.03
N ALA A 353 20.51 4.47 4.41
CA ALA A 353 21.50 5.53 4.24
C ALA A 353 21.75 5.83 2.75
N VAL A 354 21.77 4.80 1.90
CA VAL A 354 21.89 4.93 0.45
C VAL A 354 20.69 5.66 -0.15
N LEU A 355 19.47 5.31 0.28
CA LEU A 355 18.24 5.97 -0.16
C LEU A 355 18.17 7.43 0.31
N ALA A 356 18.51 7.70 1.57
CA ALA A 356 18.53 9.04 2.16
C ALA A 356 19.45 9.99 1.36
N ALA A 357 20.61 9.50 0.93
CA ALA A 357 21.59 10.26 0.16
C ALA A 357 21.10 10.71 -1.23
N VAL A 358 20.05 10.10 -1.78
CA VAL A 358 19.52 10.41 -3.12
C VAL A 358 18.10 10.97 -3.11
N THR A 359 17.53 11.27 -1.94
CA THR A 359 16.15 11.78 -1.78
C THR A 359 15.85 13.05 -2.59
N ALA A 360 16.85 13.92 -2.78
CA ALA A 360 16.70 15.16 -3.56
C ALA A 360 16.99 14.97 -5.07
N SER A 361 17.39 13.77 -5.50
CA SER A 361 17.77 13.51 -6.89
C SER A 361 16.55 13.17 -7.75
N ALA A 362 16.36 13.90 -8.85
CA ALA A 362 15.34 13.58 -9.86
C ALA A 362 15.69 12.33 -10.70
N ALA A 363 16.90 11.77 -10.56
CA ALA A 363 17.33 10.59 -11.32
C ALA A 363 16.75 9.27 -10.79
N TYR A 364 16.18 9.28 -9.58
CA TYR A 364 15.64 8.09 -8.93
C TYR A 364 14.25 8.39 -8.38
N GLN A 365 13.32 7.46 -8.61
CA GLN A 365 12.02 7.52 -7.97
C GLN A 365 12.10 6.79 -6.63
N GLY A 366 12.34 7.54 -5.55
CA GLY A 366 12.43 7.02 -4.19
C GLY A 366 11.08 6.50 -3.66
N PRO A 367 11.09 5.58 -2.69
CA PRO A 367 9.87 5.02 -2.10
C PRO A 367 9.07 6.09 -1.34
N ASP A 368 7.75 5.93 -1.29
CA ASP A 368 6.86 6.80 -0.53
C ASP A 368 7.04 6.60 0.97
N HIS A 369 7.29 5.37 1.42
CA HIS A 369 7.52 5.03 2.83
C HIS A 369 8.93 4.44 3.02
N ILE A 370 9.53 4.74 4.17
CA ILE A 370 10.77 4.11 4.60
C ILE A 370 10.52 3.25 5.84
N PHE A 371 10.82 1.96 5.72
CA PHE A 371 10.85 1.02 6.83
C PHE A 371 12.33 0.73 7.13
N PHE A 372 12.77 0.86 8.37
CA PHE A 372 14.18 0.69 8.69
C PHE A 372 14.46 -0.11 9.95
N ALA A 373 15.46 -0.98 9.87
CA ALA A 373 15.99 -1.68 11.04
C ALA A 373 17.03 -0.82 11.76
N ARG A 374 16.76 -0.56 13.04
CA ARG A 374 17.70 0.03 14.00
C ARG A 374 17.36 -0.55 15.38
N TRP A 375 17.98 -1.68 15.69
CA TRP A 375 17.73 -2.44 16.92
C TRP A 375 18.38 -1.78 18.15
N ASN A 376 17.78 -0.70 18.63
CA ASN A 376 18.24 0.03 19.80
C ASN A 376 17.25 -0.02 20.98
N GLY A 377 16.17 -0.81 20.87
CA GLY A 377 15.14 -0.93 21.89
C GLY A 377 14.23 0.28 22.05
N VAL A 378 14.33 1.29 21.16
CA VAL A 378 13.54 2.54 21.26
C VAL A 378 12.42 2.56 20.23
N ALA A 379 11.19 2.46 20.73
CA ALA A 379 9.95 2.57 19.96
C ALA A 379 9.67 4.02 19.52
N SER A 380 10.34 4.45 18.45
CA SER A 380 10.18 5.77 17.82
C SER A 380 10.66 5.73 16.37
N THR A 381 10.10 6.54 15.48
CA THR A 381 10.59 6.69 14.09
C THR A 381 11.75 7.69 13.92
N VAL A 382 12.27 8.25 15.02
CA VAL A 382 13.42 9.16 15.02
C VAL A 382 14.70 8.38 14.71
N GLU A 383 15.46 8.89 13.74
CA GLU A 383 16.67 8.25 13.26
C GLU A 383 17.64 9.30 12.69
N PRO A 384 18.88 9.42 13.20
CA PRO A 384 19.85 10.41 12.73
C PRO A 384 20.15 10.41 11.23
N VAL A 385 20.12 9.25 10.56
CA VAL A 385 20.32 9.18 9.10
C VAL A 385 19.10 9.66 8.30
N LEU A 386 17.94 9.83 8.96
CA LEU A 386 16.70 10.34 8.41
C LEU A 386 16.29 11.64 9.13
N PRO A 387 16.91 12.79 8.81
CA PRO A 387 16.51 14.09 9.37
C PRO A 387 15.01 14.35 9.18
N ASP A 388 14.39 15.12 10.08
CA ASP A 388 12.94 15.36 10.10
C ASP A 388 12.35 15.93 8.81
N SER A 389 13.19 16.48 7.91
CA SER A 389 12.78 16.95 6.59
C SER A 389 12.54 15.85 5.55
N MET A 390 13.04 14.63 5.78
CA MET A 390 12.87 13.49 4.86
C MET A 390 11.72 12.61 5.33
N TRP A 391 10.85 12.10 4.45
CA TRP A 391 9.73 11.24 4.87
C TRP A 391 8.95 11.82 6.07
N SER A 392 8.67 13.12 6.01
CA SER A 392 8.19 13.94 7.13
C SER A 392 6.67 13.94 7.30
N SER A 393 5.95 13.31 6.36
CA SER A 393 4.49 13.35 6.28
C SER A 393 3.86 12.00 6.66
N HIS A 394 4.25 11.45 7.81
CA HIS A 394 3.85 10.11 8.27
C HIS A 394 4.25 9.01 7.26
N GLN A 395 5.55 8.78 7.12
CA GLN A 395 6.08 7.90 6.08
C GLN A 395 7.14 6.92 6.61
N ARG A 396 7.17 6.68 7.93
CA ARG A 396 8.27 5.97 8.59
C ARG A 396 7.79 4.78 9.39
N ILE A 397 8.51 3.67 9.30
CA ILE A 397 8.40 2.53 10.20
C ILE A 397 9.81 2.20 10.69
N LYS A 398 9.95 1.86 11.97
CA LYS A 398 11.21 1.38 12.54
C LYS A 398 11.04 0.01 13.17
N GLN A 399 11.82 -0.96 12.73
CA GLN A 399 12.05 -2.19 13.46
C GLN A 399 13.11 -1.91 14.54
N TYR A 400 12.68 -1.84 15.80
CA TYR A 400 13.51 -1.38 16.91
C TYR A 400 14.03 -2.51 17.80
N LEU A 401 13.52 -3.73 17.63
CA LEU A 401 13.97 -4.94 18.30
C LEU A 401 13.83 -6.13 17.37
N GLY A 402 14.92 -6.88 17.16
CA GLY A 402 14.92 -8.10 16.35
C GLY A 402 14.40 -9.33 17.10
N GLY A 403 14.41 -10.48 16.43
CA GLY A 403 13.72 -11.71 16.82
C GLY A 403 13.74 -12.07 18.31
N HIS A 404 12.56 -12.16 18.91
CA HIS A 404 12.35 -12.56 20.30
C HIS A 404 10.92 -13.08 20.50
N ASP A 405 10.72 -13.85 21.56
CA ASP A 405 9.38 -14.34 21.93
C ASP A 405 8.65 -13.30 22.78
N GLU A 406 7.44 -12.92 22.36
CA GLU A 406 6.48 -12.23 23.21
C GLU A 406 5.24 -13.11 23.43
N ARG A 407 4.54 -12.89 24.54
CA ARG A 407 3.37 -13.66 24.92
C ARG A 407 2.25 -12.75 25.40
N TYR A 408 1.09 -12.86 24.77
CA TYR A 408 -0.15 -12.21 25.18
C TYR A 408 -1.29 -13.22 25.26
N GLY A 409 -2.03 -13.17 26.37
CA GLY A 409 -2.95 -14.25 26.73
C GLY A 409 -2.20 -15.59 26.87
N ASN A 410 -2.66 -16.61 26.15
CA ASN A 410 -2.04 -17.94 26.12
C ASN A 410 -1.22 -18.20 24.85
N VAL A 411 -0.94 -17.18 24.03
CA VAL A 411 -0.27 -17.33 22.73
C VAL A 411 1.10 -16.66 22.75
N THR A 412 2.14 -17.43 22.49
CA THR A 412 3.51 -16.94 22.23
C THR A 412 3.72 -16.81 20.72
N ILE A 413 4.34 -15.73 20.28
CA ILE A 413 4.77 -15.53 18.89
C ILE A 413 6.20 -15.02 18.91
N ASN A 414 7.06 -15.57 18.05
CA ASN A 414 8.38 -15.01 17.80
C ASN A 414 8.24 -13.85 16.80
N ILE A 415 8.64 -12.66 17.20
CA ILE A 415 8.41 -11.42 16.48
C ILE A 415 9.66 -10.57 16.35
N ASP A 416 9.66 -9.69 15.36
CA ASP A 416 10.42 -8.43 15.39
C ASP A 416 9.46 -7.31 15.82
N SER A 417 9.88 -6.37 16.68
CA SER A 417 9.03 -5.26 17.14
C SER A 417 9.23 -3.99 16.33
N ASP A 418 8.11 -3.37 15.95
CA ASP A 418 8.06 -2.17 15.13
C ASP A 418 7.40 -0.98 15.82
N TYR A 419 7.78 0.22 15.37
CA TYR A 419 7.04 1.45 15.66
C TYR A 419 6.74 2.20 14.36
N LEU A 420 5.47 2.47 14.14
CA LEU A 420 4.95 3.07 12.92
C LEU A 420 4.60 4.54 13.14
N ASP A 421 4.86 5.35 12.11
CA ASP A 421 4.25 6.64 11.88
C ASP A 421 3.97 6.75 10.38
N VAL A 422 2.81 6.25 9.95
CA VAL A 422 2.44 6.05 8.56
C VAL A 422 1.10 6.70 8.21
N GLY A 423 1.02 7.22 6.99
CA GLY A 423 -0.16 7.81 6.37
C GLY A 423 -0.47 7.16 5.02
N GLY A 424 -1.67 7.39 4.50
CA GLY A 424 -2.07 6.87 3.18
C GLY A 424 -1.61 7.76 2.03
N ALA A 425 -2.07 7.45 0.81
CA ALA A 425 -1.70 8.20 -0.42
C ALA A 425 -2.00 9.71 -0.37
N ARG A 426 -2.90 10.13 0.52
CA ARG A 426 -3.25 11.54 0.76
C ARG A 426 -2.21 12.27 1.60
N ASP A 427 -1.59 11.56 2.52
CA ASP A 427 -0.61 12.10 3.47
C ASP A 427 0.77 12.20 2.78
N GLN A 428 0.98 11.44 1.70
CA GLN A 428 2.22 11.49 0.92
C GLN A 428 2.41 12.83 0.19
N PRO A 429 3.61 13.43 0.24
CA PRO A 429 3.96 14.57 -0.60
C PRO A 429 3.69 14.25 -2.06
N ALA A 430 3.25 15.23 -2.82
CA ALA A 430 3.15 15.05 -4.27
C ALA A 430 4.55 14.77 -4.79
N ALA A 431 4.68 13.76 -5.67
CA ALA A 431 5.88 13.62 -6.49
C ALA A 431 6.29 14.94 -7.19
N SER A 432 5.33 15.88 -7.36
CA SER A 432 5.51 17.18 -8.03
C SER A 432 5.10 18.42 -7.18
N GLY A 433 4.75 18.29 -5.90
CA GLY A 433 4.07 19.36 -5.11
C GLY A 433 2.71 19.83 -5.67
N THR A 434 2.18 19.21 -6.73
CA THR A 434 1.03 19.71 -7.49
C THR A 434 -0.29 19.64 -6.72
N ARG A 435 -1.02 20.77 -6.65
CA ARG A 435 -2.43 20.86 -6.28
C ARG A 435 -3.29 21.15 -7.51
N LEU A 436 -4.26 20.29 -7.79
CA LEU A 436 -5.26 20.51 -8.83
C LEU A 436 -6.39 21.42 -8.37
N LEU A 437 -6.88 22.27 -9.26
CA LEU A 437 -8.09 23.07 -9.07
C LEU A 437 -8.88 23.01 -10.38
N SER A 438 -10.21 22.98 -10.32
CA SER A 438 -11.02 23.07 -11.53
C SER A 438 -11.91 24.28 -11.49
N ALA A 439 -11.89 25.05 -12.58
CA ALA A 439 -12.82 26.14 -12.82
C ALA A 439 -13.91 25.73 -13.83
N GLY A 440 -14.16 24.42 -13.97
CA GLY A 440 -15.19 23.86 -14.84
C GLY A 440 -14.96 24.11 -16.31
N SER A 441 -15.88 23.64 -17.17
CA SER A 441 -15.76 23.73 -18.63
C SER A 441 -14.41 23.19 -19.17
N GLY A 442 -13.89 22.17 -18.48
CA GLY A 442 -12.61 21.52 -18.77
C GLY A 442 -11.37 22.24 -18.25
N VAL A 443 -11.50 23.41 -17.62
CA VAL A 443 -10.37 24.18 -17.10
C VAL A 443 -9.83 23.55 -15.81
N VAL A 444 -8.53 23.27 -15.82
CA VAL A 444 -7.78 22.70 -14.70
C VAL A 444 -6.53 23.55 -14.44
N TYR A 445 -6.44 24.13 -13.25
CA TYR A 445 -5.21 24.76 -12.78
C TYR A 445 -4.38 23.78 -11.98
N ARG A 446 -3.06 23.90 -12.09
CA ARG A 446 -2.08 23.17 -11.28
C ARG A 446 -1.22 24.18 -10.54
N ALA A 447 -1.32 24.23 -9.22
CA ALA A 447 -0.36 24.95 -8.39
C ALA A 447 0.80 24.01 -8.08
N LEU A 448 2.00 24.30 -8.59
CA LEU A 448 3.19 23.48 -8.48
C LEU A 448 4.01 23.84 -7.23
N ALA A 449 4.91 22.93 -6.83
CA ALA A 449 5.77 23.11 -5.66
C ALA A 449 6.61 24.40 -5.69
N ASP A 450 7.07 24.76 -6.89
CA ASP A 450 7.91 25.94 -7.16
C ASP A 450 7.13 27.26 -7.12
N GLY A 451 5.82 27.20 -6.85
CA GLY A 451 4.93 28.35 -6.80
C GLY A 451 4.30 28.73 -8.14
N THR A 452 4.60 28.02 -9.23
CA THR A 452 3.96 28.24 -10.52
C THR A 452 2.50 27.80 -10.48
N LEU A 453 1.58 28.65 -10.94
CA LEU A 453 0.24 28.24 -11.33
C LEU A 453 0.21 28.02 -12.83
N SER A 454 -0.04 26.78 -13.26
CA SER A 454 -0.20 26.46 -14.68
C SER A 454 -1.66 26.21 -15.06
N TRP A 455 -2.01 26.61 -16.27
CA TRP A 455 -3.34 26.44 -16.87
C TRP A 455 -3.36 25.28 -17.85
N ASN A 456 -4.44 24.50 -17.79
CA ASN A 456 -4.74 23.39 -18.68
C ASN A 456 -6.23 23.41 -19.01
N ARG A 457 -6.59 22.94 -20.21
CA ARG A 457 -8.00 22.78 -20.57
C ARG A 457 -8.26 21.50 -21.36
N GLN A 458 -9.10 20.64 -20.81
CA GLN A 458 -9.69 19.51 -21.52
C GLN A 458 -10.80 20.06 -22.42
N LEU A 459 -10.77 19.74 -23.71
CA LEU A 459 -11.70 20.28 -24.71
C LEU A 459 -13.08 19.63 -24.61
N ASP A 460 -13.11 18.32 -24.33
CA ASP A 460 -14.34 17.54 -24.17
C ASP A 460 -14.36 16.79 -22.84
N PRO A 461 -14.61 17.51 -21.72
CA PRO A 461 -14.72 16.89 -20.41
C PRO A 461 -15.99 16.05 -20.24
N ALA A 462 -16.97 16.15 -21.15
CA ALA A 462 -18.24 15.41 -21.04
C ALA A 462 -18.08 13.95 -21.47
N SER A 463 -17.29 13.67 -22.51
CA SER A 463 -16.93 12.30 -22.92
C SER A 463 -15.75 11.73 -22.14
N GLY A 464 -14.95 12.61 -21.52
CA GLY A 464 -13.71 12.25 -20.86
C GLY A 464 -12.55 11.96 -21.81
N ALA A 465 -12.68 12.33 -23.08
CA ALA A 465 -11.59 12.24 -24.05
C ALA A 465 -10.34 13.00 -23.57
N ALA A 466 -9.16 12.40 -23.69
CA ALA A 466 -7.88 13.02 -23.35
C ALA A 466 -7.42 14.08 -24.39
N THR A 467 -8.37 14.84 -24.93
CA THR A 467 -8.13 15.92 -25.89
C THR A 467 -7.93 17.23 -25.13
N TRP A 468 -6.70 17.71 -25.14
CA TRP A 468 -6.31 18.94 -24.46
C TRP A 468 -6.18 20.09 -25.46
N ALA A 469 -6.38 21.33 -24.99
CA ALA A 469 -6.10 22.52 -25.76
C ALA A 469 -4.63 22.51 -26.25
N ALA A 470 -4.36 23.11 -27.41
CA ALA A 470 -3.01 23.11 -27.99
C ALA A 470 -1.95 23.72 -27.04
N ALA A 471 -2.35 24.72 -26.26
CA ALA A 471 -1.57 25.23 -25.16
C ALA A 471 -2.02 24.55 -23.84
N THR A 472 -1.17 23.70 -23.27
CA THR A 472 -1.36 23.13 -21.91
C THR A 472 -0.13 23.44 -21.09
N ASN A 473 -0.23 23.30 -19.77
CA ASN A 473 0.84 23.62 -18.82
C ASN A 473 1.37 25.05 -18.98
N LEU A 474 0.52 25.99 -19.43
CA LEU A 474 0.90 27.38 -19.58
C LEU A 474 1.11 28.00 -18.20
N PRO A 475 2.30 28.52 -17.86
CA PRO A 475 2.49 29.25 -16.61
C PRO A 475 1.70 30.56 -16.69
N ILE A 476 0.73 30.73 -15.80
CA ILE A 476 -0.14 31.92 -15.75
C ILE A 476 0.02 32.72 -14.45
N GLY A 477 0.82 32.24 -13.50
CA GLY A 477 1.13 32.94 -12.27
C GLY A 477 2.27 32.30 -11.49
N SER A 478 2.79 33.01 -10.50
CA SER A 478 3.87 32.59 -9.60
C SER A 478 3.52 32.90 -8.14
N GLY A 479 4.28 32.35 -7.19
CA GLY A 479 4.07 32.57 -5.73
C GLY A 479 2.91 31.80 -5.11
N TRP A 480 2.30 30.85 -5.82
CA TRP A 480 1.14 30.10 -5.33
C TRP A 480 1.46 29.10 -4.21
N ASN A 481 2.74 28.79 -4.01
CA ASN A 481 3.24 28.00 -2.89
C ASN A 481 3.18 28.75 -1.54
N ALA A 482 2.90 30.06 -1.54
CA ALA A 482 2.65 30.83 -0.32
C ALA A 482 1.27 30.55 0.32
N TYR A 483 0.35 29.93 -0.42
CA TYR A 483 -1.01 29.68 0.03
C TYR A 483 -1.20 28.29 0.63
N THR A 484 -1.85 28.25 1.80
CA THR A 484 -2.15 27.01 2.53
C THR A 484 -3.40 26.31 1.97
N ARG A 485 -4.38 27.09 1.49
CA ARG A 485 -5.53 26.57 0.75
C ARG A 485 -5.83 27.39 -0.50
N VAL A 486 -6.33 26.73 -1.54
CA VAL A 486 -6.78 27.36 -2.79
C VAL A 486 -8.03 26.64 -3.28
N ALA A 487 -9.03 27.41 -3.72
CA ALA A 487 -10.27 26.92 -4.31
C ALA A 487 -10.62 27.70 -5.58
N ALA A 488 -11.09 27.02 -6.62
CA ALA A 488 -11.59 27.65 -7.84
C ALA A 488 -13.12 27.61 -7.84
N ALA A 489 -13.77 28.71 -8.25
CA ALA A 489 -15.22 28.91 -8.19
C ALA A 489 -15.92 28.93 -9.57
N GLY A 490 -15.14 28.83 -10.65
CA GLY A 490 -15.63 29.05 -12.02
C GLY A 490 -15.39 30.47 -12.52
N ASP A 491 -15.60 30.69 -13.82
CA ASP A 491 -15.44 31.98 -14.51
C ASP A 491 -14.12 32.72 -14.20
N GLY A 492 -13.07 31.91 -14.02
CA GLY A 492 -11.73 32.38 -13.70
C GLY A 492 -11.50 32.82 -12.25
N VAL A 493 -12.48 32.70 -11.35
CA VAL A 493 -12.36 33.12 -9.95
C VAL A 493 -11.62 32.06 -9.12
N LEU A 494 -10.62 32.51 -8.35
CA LEU A 494 -9.89 31.72 -7.36
C LEU A 494 -9.89 32.43 -6.01
N TYR A 495 -9.96 31.63 -4.96
CA TYR A 495 -9.81 32.06 -3.58
C TYR A 495 -8.61 31.35 -2.97
N ALA A 496 -7.75 32.09 -2.27
CA ALA A 496 -6.53 31.54 -1.68
C ALA A 496 -6.38 31.99 -0.22
N VAL A 497 -5.99 31.08 0.66
CA VAL A 497 -5.79 31.36 2.09
C VAL A 497 -4.30 31.37 2.38
N ASP A 498 -3.77 32.49 2.85
CA ASP A 498 -2.36 32.60 3.22
C ASP A 498 -2.06 31.92 4.57
N ALA A 499 -0.80 31.94 5.01
CA ALA A 499 -0.41 31.39 6.30
C ALA A 499 -0.94 32.18 7.51
N GLY A 500 -1.29 33.46 7.32
CA GLY A 500 -1.91 34.32 8.33
C GLY A 500 -3.42 34.09 8.50
N GLY A 501 -4.04 33.30 7.62
CA GLY A 501 -5.48 33.07 7.61
C GLY A 501 -6.27 34.17 6.91
N ASN A 502 -5.63 34.97 6.05
CA ASN A 502 -6.30 35.93 5.17
C ASN A 502 -6.80 35.22 3.91
N LEU A 503 -8.01 35.56 3.48
CA LEU A 503 -8.58 35.11 2.22
C LEU A 503 -8.29 36.14 1.13
N HIS A 504 -7.58 35.72 0.10
CA HIS A 504 -7.27 36.47 -1.09
C HIS A 504 -8.22 36.11 -2.23
N TRP A 505 -8.60 37.10 -3.03
CA TRP A 505 -9.37 36.92 -4.26
C TRP A 505 -8.50 37.12 -5.50
N TYR A 506 -8.73 36.30 -6.51
CA TYR A 506 -8.09 36.35 -7.81
C TYR A 506 -9.13 36.11 -8.90
N ARG A 507 -8.96 36.76 -10.06
CA ARG A 507 -9.76 36.41 -11.24
C ARG A 507 -8.94 36.39 -12.52
N HIS A 508 -8.79 35.20 -13.08
CA HIS A 508 -8.21 34.94 -14.39
C HIS A 508 -9.22 35.36 -15.47
N LEU A 509 -8.85 36.31 -16.32
CA LEU A 509 -9.75 36.91 -17.31
C LEU A 509 -9.93 36.07 -18.58
N ASP A 510 -9.00 35.15 -18.85
CA ASP A 510 -9.04 34.28 -20.03
C ASP A 510 -8.94 32.79 -19.67
N PRO A 511 -9.89 32.25 -18.89
CA PRO A 511 -9.87 30.84 -18.53
C PRO A 511 -10.12 29.90 -19.72
N ALA A 512 -10.62 30.39 -20.85
CA ALA A 512 -10.88 29.59 -22.05
C ALA A 512 -9.67 29.48 -22.98
N GLY A 513 -8.91 30.58 -23.15
CA GLY A 513 -7.72 30.66 -24.00
C GLY A 513 -6.39 30.47 -23.28
N GLY A 514 -6.36 30.66 -21.95
CA GLY A 514 -5.20 30.42 -21.11
C GLY A 514 -4.15 31.53 -21.09
N SER A 515 -4.46 32.72 -21.63
CA SER A 515 -3.55 33.87 -21.50
C SER A 515 -3.41 34.30 -20.04
N ALA A 516 -2.20 34.66 -19.61
CA ALA A 516 -1.89 35.03 -18.23
C ALA A 516 -2.43 36.42 -17.82
N THR A 517 -3.71 36.68 -18.05
CA THR A 517 -4.36 37.96 -17.85
C THR A 517 -5.24 37.92 -16.60
N TRP A 518 -4.99 38.82 -15.65
CA TRP A 518 -5.69 38.87 -14.35
C TRP A 518 -6.52 40.13 -14.20
N ALA A 519 -7.65 40.04 -13.50
CA ALA A 519 -8.50 41.19 -13.21
C ALA A 519 -7.77 42.18 -12.27
N PRO A 520 -8.02 43.50 -12.41
CA PRO A 520 -7.54 44.49 -11.46
C PRO A 520 -7.90 44.11 -10.02
N GLY A 521 -6.95 44.25 -9.10
CA GLY A 521 -7.15 43.86 -7.70
C GLY A 521 -6.96 42.36 -7.41
N SER A 522 -6.58 41.53 -8.39
CA SER A 522 -6.19 40.14 -8.13
C SER A 522 -5.05 40.09 -7.09
N GLY A 523 -5.23 39.28 -6.05
CA GLY A 523 -4.37 39.21 -4.86
C GLY A 523 -4.87 40.02 -3.65
N ALA A 524 -5.94 40.81 -3.80
CA ALA A 524 -6.51 41.57 -2.69
C ALA A 524 -7.02 40.65 -1.57
N VAL A 525 -6.76 41.05 -0.33
CA VAL A 525 -7.35 40.42 0.86
C VAL A 525 -8.80 40.85 0.96
N ILE A 526 -9.71 39.87 0.93
CA ILE A 526 -11.16 40.07 1.01
C ILE A 526 -11.80 39.54 2.31
N GLY A 527 -11.02 38.87 3.15
CA GLY A 527 -11.47 38.38 4.46
C GLY A 527 -10.33 37.89 5.34
N SER A 528 -10.62 37.64 6.62
CA SER A 528 -9.67 37.13 7.62
C SER A 528 -10.31 36.02 8.46
N GLY A 529 -9.50 35.30 9.26
CA GLY A 529 -9.99 34.22 10.14
C GLY A 529 -10.13 32.84 9.48
N TRP A 530 -9.57 32.65 8.28
CA TRP A 530 -9.72 31.40 7.51
C TRP A 530 -8.75 30.30 7.93
N SER A 531 -7.84 30.56 8.88
CA SER A 531 -6.88 29.58 9.41
C SER A 531 -7.56 28.43 10.17
N GLY A 532 -8.77 28.64 10.69
CA GLY A 532 -9.55 27.62 11.40
C GLY A 532 -10.11 26.50 10.50
N TYR A 533 -10.07 26.67 9.18
CA TYR A 533 -10.59 25.68 8.23
C TYR A 533 -9.50 24.74 7.72
N ARG A 534 -9.67 23.43 7.92
CA ARG A 534 -8.76 22.43 7.35
C ARG A 534 -8.89 22.34 5.83
N GLN A 535 -10.09 22.57 5.28
CA GLN A 535 -10.33 22.62 3.83
C GLN A 535 -11.29 23.76 3.48
N ILE A 536 -11.09 24.33 2.29
CA ILE A 536 -12.05 25.23 1.66
C ILE A 536 -12.37 24.75 0.24
N PHE A 537 -13.59 25.00 -0.19
CA PHE A 537 -14.01 24.81 -1.58
C PHE A 537 -15.04 25.86 -1.96
N ALA A 538 -15.14 26.16 -3.25
CA ALA A 538 -16.03 27.19 -3.76
C ALA A 538 -17.07 26.59 -4.70
N GLY A 539 -18.32 27.03 -4.53
CA GLY A 539 -19.42 26.78 -5.45
C GLY A 539 -19.43 27.77 -6.60
N ALA A 540 -20.43 27.62 -7.46
CA ALA A 540 -20.84 28.70 -8.35
C ALA A 540 -21.40 29.88 -7.52
N ALA A 541 -21.65 31.02 -8.15
CA ALA A 541 -22.49 31.99 -7.47
C ALA A 541 -21.80 32.60 -6.25
N GLY A 542 -20.47 32.75 -6.19
CA GLY A 542 -19.75 33.30 -5.03
C GLY A 542 -19.95 32.56 -3.70
N ALA A 543 -20.47 31.33 -3.70
CA ALA A 543 -20.58 30.51 -2.50
C ALA A 543 -19.20 29.93 -2.13
N ILE A 544 -18.82 30.04 -0.87
CA ILE A 544 -17.55 29.50 -0.34
C ILE A 544 -17.86 28.70 0.91
N TYR A 545 -17.23 27.55 1.05
CA TYR A 545 -17.42 26.68 2.20
C TYR A 545 -16.09 26.43 2.91
N GLY A 546 -16.12 26.47 4.23
CA GLY A 546 -14.99 26.13 5.11
C GLY A 546 -15.34 24.93 5.97
N LEU A 547 -14.57 23.85 5.86
CA LEU A 547 -14.69 22.69 6.75
C LEU A 547 -13.68 22.84 7.88
N ASP A 548 -14.17 22.93 9.11
CA ASP A 548 -13.33 23.09 10.29
C ASP A 548 -12.76 21.74 10.78
N ALA A 549 -11.95 21.79 11.84
CA ALA A 549 -11.35 20.60 12.45
C ALA A 549 -12.35 19.70 13.20
N LYS A 550 -13.49 20.26 13.65
CA LYS A 550 -14.56 19.52 14.35
C LYS A 550 -15.46 18.76 13.37
N GLY A 551 -15.41 19.13 12.10
CA GLY A 551 -16.29 18.59 11.07
C GLY A 551 -17.58 19.40 10.91
N ASP A 552 -17.54 20.68 11.26
CA ASP A 552 -18.59 21.65 10.95
C ASP A 552 -18.28 22.31 9.60
N LEU A 553 -19.30 22.35 8.74
CA LEU A 553 -19.22 23.00 7.43
C LEU A 553 -19.84 24.39 7.52
N HIS A 554 -19.00 25.41 7.39
CA HIS A 554 -19.38 26.80 7.37
C HIS A 554 -19.63 27.27 5.94
N TRP A 555 -20.62 28.15 5.76
CA TRP A 555 -20.95 28.75 4.47
C TRP A 555 -20.71 30.27 4.48
N TYR A 556 -20.23 30.78 3.35
CA TYR A 556 -19.95 32.18 3.08
C TYR A 556 -20.46 32.56 1.70
N ARG A 557 -20.88 33.82 1.54
CA ARG A 557 -21.30 34.38 0.26
C ARG A 557 -20.47 35.61 -0.09
N HIS A 558 -19.58 35.49 -1.05
CA HIS A 558 -18.89 36.63 -1.64
C HIS A 558 -19.79 37.26 -2.71
N LEU A 559 -20.26 38.48 -2.49
CA LEU A 559 -21.27 39.15 -3.32
C LEU A 559 -20.69 39.74 -4.61
N ASP A 560 -19.39 40.05 -4.63
CA ASP A 560 -18.70 40.60 -5.82
C ASP A 560 -17.55 39.70 -6.31
N PRO A 561 -17.83 38.45 -6.75
CA PRO A 561 -16.79 37.55 -7.23
C PRO A 561 -16.16 38.01 -8.57
N ALA A 562 -16.78 38.95 -9.28
CA ALA A 562 -16.29 39.45 -10.57
C ALA A 562 -15.35 40.67 -10.43
N GLY A 563 -15.64 41.56 -9.47
CA GLY A 563 -14.86 42.77 -9.20
C GLY A 563 -13.92 42.67 -8.00
N GLY A 564 -14.12 41.70 -7.10
CA GLY A 564 -13.24 41.44 -5.96
C GLY A 564 -13.48 42.32 -4.75
N ALA A 565 -14.57 43.10 -4.70
CA ALA A 565 -14.91 43.88 -3.51
C ALA A 565 -15.28 42.95 -2.34
N PRO A 566 -14.81 43.21 -1.11
CA PRO A 566 -15.00 42.33 0.06
C PRO A 566 -16.42 42.42 0.65
N TRP A 567 -17.43 42.27 -0.20
CA TRP A 567 -18.84 42.34 0.18
C TRP A 567 -19.36 40.94 0.48
N TRP A 568 -19.90 40.77 1.68
CA TRP A 568 -20.35 39.49 2.21
C TRP A 568 -21.87 39.46 2.35
N GLY A 569 -22.48 38.36 1.91
CA GLY A 569 -23.92 38.12 2.09
C GLY A 569 -24.27 37.89 3.57
N GLY A 570 -25.54 38.14 3.91
CA GLY A 570 -26.06 37.86 5.25
C GLY A 570 -25.88 36.39 5.62
N GLY A 571 -25.49 36.11 6.88
CA GLY A 571 -25.24 34.76 7.36
C GLY A 571 -23.86 34.18 7.00
N ALA A 572 -22.95 34.96 6.40
CA ALA A 572 -21.58 34.52 6.16
C ALA A 572 -20.90 34.05 7.45
N GLY A 573 -20.35 32.83 7.43
CA GLY A 573 -19.74 32.16 8.56
C GLY A 573 -20.66 31.20 9.32
N GLN A 574 -21.96 31.12 8.97
CA GLN A 574 -22.89 30.19 9.62
C GLN A 574 -22.55 28.73 9.33
N VAL A 575 -22.80 27.85 10.30
CA VAL A 575 -22.69 26.40 10.13
C VAL A 575 -23.94 25.90 9.40
N VAL A 576 -23.74 25.26 8.25
CA VAL A 576 -24.83 24.69 7.43
C VAL A 576 -24.98 23.18 7.60
N THR A 577 -23.95 22.49 8.11
CA THR A 577 -24.04 21.08 8.53
C THR A 577 -22.90 20.71 9.48
N SER A 578 -23.07 19.64 10.25
CA SER A 578 -22.08 19.09 11.17
C SER A 578 -21.94 17.58 10.97
N GLY A 579 -21.00 16.94 11.69
CA GLY A 579 -20.77 15.49 11.61
C GLY A 579 -19.83 15.06 10.47
N TRP A 580 -19.08 16.00 9.89
CA TRP A 580 -18.13 15.75 8.81
C TRP A 580 -16.72 15.43 9.33
N GLY A 581 -16.57 14.98 10.57
CA GLY A 581 -15.26 14.63 11.15
C GLY A 581 -14.52 13.56 10.36
N SER A 582 -15.25 12.59 9.80
CA SER A 582 -14.70 11.51 8.96
C SER A 582 -14.42 11.92 7.51
N VAL A 583 -14.79 13.14 7.09
CA VAL A 583 -14.51 13.63 5.73
C VAL A 583 -13.03 13.95 5.62
N ALA A 584 -12.40 13.35 4.63
CA ALA A 584 -11.00 13.46 4.33
C ALA A 584 -10.72 14.38 3.14
N GLN A 585 -11.59 14.44 2.12
CA GLN A 585 -11.53 15.45 1.07
C GLN A 585 -12.93 15.91 0.68
N VAL A 586 -13.09 17.18 0.35
CA VAL A 586 -14.36 17.73 -0.14
C VAL A 586 -14.14 18.63 -1.36
N THR A 587 -15.05 18.53 -2.33
CA THR A 587 -15.02 19.37 -3.54
C THR A 587 -16.44 19.71 -4.01
N SER A 588 -16.56 20.84 -4.69
CA SER A 588 -17.83 21.34 -5.22
C SER A 588 -18.09 20.79 -6.61
N GLY A 589 -19.22 20.10 -6.76
CA GLY A 589 -19.81 19.77 -8.05
C GLY A 589 -20.53 20.93 -8.74
N ARG A 590 -20.51 22.13 -8.15
CA ARG A 590 -21.29 23.33 -8.52
C ARG A 590 -22.78 23.21 -8.23
N ASP A 591 -23.45 24.36 -8.24
CA ASP A 591 -24.91 24.48 -8.07
C ASP A 591 -25.46 23.70 -6.88
N GLY A 592 -24.73 23.80 -5.75
CA GLY A 592 -25.07 23.14 -4.50
C GLY A 592 -24.58 21.69 -4.37
N VAL A 593 -24.12 21.06 -5.45
CA VAL A 593 -23.59 19.68 -5.41
C VAL A 593 -22.23 19.65 -4.70
N ILE A 594 -22.06 18.72 -3.76
CA ILE A 594 -20.84 18.54 -2.99
C ILE A 594 -20.48 17.06 -2.96
N TYR A 595 -19.22 16.75 -3.24
CA TYR A 595 -18.65 15.42 -3.12
C TYR A 595 -17.68 15.38 -1.94
N ALA A 596 -17.83 14.41 -1.05
CA ALA A 596 -16.96 14.24 0.09
C ALA A 596 -16.45 12.80 0.18
N THR A 597 -15.14 12.61 0.23
CA THR A 597 -14.54 11.30 0.50
C THR A 597 -14.31 11.14 1.99
N THR A 598 -14.62 9.97 2.54
CA THR A 598 -14.36 9.66 3.95
C THR A 598 -12.98 9.07 4.16
N THR A 599 -12.52 9.00 5.41
CA THR A 599 -11.32 8.26 5.84
C THR A 599 -11.42 6.76 5.55
N ALA A 600 -12.63 6.20 5.61
CA ALA A 600 -12.93 4.82 5.18
C ALA A 600 -12.97 4.64 3.64
N GLY A 601 -12.68 5.69 2.87
CA GLY A 601 -12.61 5.64 1.41
C GLY A 601 -13.95 5.56 0.68
N GLN A 602 -15.06 5.95 1.33
CA GLN A 602 -16.36 6.10 0.68
C GLN A 602 -16.46 7.48 0.03
N LEU A 603 -16.94 7.57 -1.21
CA LEU A 603 -17.36 8.82 -1.81
C LEU A 603 -18.85 9.04 -1.51
N ARG A 604 -19.15 10.15 -0.84
CA ARG A 604 -20.50 10.59 -0.50
C ARG A 604 -20.90 11.80 -1.32
N TRP A 605 -22.18 11.84 -1.67
CA TRP A 605 -22.81 12.94 -2.40
C TRP A 605 -23.73 13.74 -1.48
N TYR A 606 -23.71 15.06 -1.62
CA TYR A 606 -24.59 16.00 -0.93
C TYR A 606 -25.09 17.05 -1.91
N ARG A 607 -26.24 17.64 -1.61
CA ARG A 607 -26.77 18.81 -2.30
C ARG A 607 -27.23 19.84 -1.28
N HIS A 608 -26.60 21.00 -1.29
CA HIS A 608 -27.04 22.19 -0.57
C HIS A 608 -28.02 22.94 -1.48
N ASP A 609 -29.31 22.94 -1.13
CA ASP A 609 -30.38 23.44 -2.00
C ASP A 609 -30.48 24.98 -2.00
N ASP A 610 -29.92 25.65 -0.98
CA ASP A 610 -29.82 27.11 -0.91
C ASP A 610 -28.36 27.63 -0.83
N PRO A 611 -27.54 27.39 -1.87
CA PRO A 611 -26.14 27.77 -1.85
C PRO A 611 -25.92 29.30 -1.96
N THR A 612 -26.95 30.08 -2.30
CA THR A 612 -26.86 31.54 -2.43
C THR A 612 -27.43 32.31 -1.25
N GLY A 613 -28.44 31.77 -0.56
CA GLY A 613 -29.01 32.33 0.67
C GLY A 613 -28.39 31.75 1.95
N GLY A 614 -27.80 30.56 1.88
CA GLY A 614 -27.05 29.94 2.97
C GLY A 614 -27.91 29.21 4.00
N ALA A 615 -29.22 29.08 3.78
CA ALA A 615 -30.06 28.27 4.66
C ALA A 615 -29.62 26.80 4.60
N ALA A 616 -29.56 26.13 5.76
CA ALA A 616 -29.15 24.72 5.90
C ALA A 616 -30.18 23.71 5.33
N ILE A 617 -30.56 23.87 4.06
CA ILE A 617 -31.53 23.06 3.34
C ILE A 617 -30.74 22.09 2.47
N TRP A 618 -30.93 20.80 2.72
CA TRP A 618 -30.20 19.73 2.07
C TRP A 618 -31.15 18.85 1.27
N GLY A 619 -30.71 18.45 0.07
CA GLY A 619 -31.45 17.53 -0.76
C GLY A 619 -31.74 16.22 -0.03
N SER A 620 -32.89 15.61 -0.31
CA SER A 620 -33.43 14.44 0.42
C SER A 620 -32.51 13.22 0.50
N SER A 621 -31.50 13.16 -0.37
CA SER A 621 -30.53 12.07 -0.43
C SER A 621 -29.09 12.50 -0.06
N ALA A 622 -28.93 13.66 0.57
CA ALA A 622 -27.63 14.12 1.02
C ALA A 622 -26.99 13.12 2.00
N GLY A 623 -25.69 12.86 1.82
CA GLY A 623 -24.94 11.87 2.61
C GLY A 623 -24.93 10.45 2.03
N ARG A 624 -25.61 10.21 0.90
CA ARG A 624 -25.59 8.90 0.21
C ARG A 624 -24.18 8.55 -0.26
N VAL A 625 -23.77 7.30 -0.01
CA VAL A 625 -22.55 6.72 -0.59
C VAL A 625 -22.81 6.43 -2.07
N ILE A 626 -21.99 7.00 -2.95
CA ILE A 626 -22.10 6.85 -4.40
C ILE A 626 -20.94 6.05 -5.02
N ALA A 627 -19.88 5.80 -4.25
CA ALA A 627 -18.80 4.86 -4.60
C ALA A 627 -17.94 4.50 -3.37
N THR A 628 -17.14 3.44 -3.48
CA THR A 628 -16.14 3.00 -2.48
C THR A 628 -14.74 2.92 -3.11
N GLY A 629 -13.69 2.86 -2.30
CA GLY A 629 -12.30 2.81 -2.77
C GLY A 629 -11.69 4.17 -3.15
N TRP A 630 -12.44 5.27 -2.96
CA TRP A 630 -11.99 6.65 -3.22
C TRP A 630 -11.03 7.18 -2.14
N GLY A 631 -10.75 6.36 -1.12
CA GLY A 631 -9.68 6.56 -0.14
C GLY A 631 -8.29 6.59 -0.76
N SER A 632 -8.13 5.87 -1.87
CA SER A 632 -6.87 5.67 -2.59
C SER A 632 -6.42 6.86 -3.42
N PHE A 633 -7.36 7.74 -3.79
CA PHE A 633 -7.04 8.94 -4.56
C PHE A 633 -6.42 9.99 -3.67
N ARG A 634 -5.34 10.55 -4.18
CA ARG A 634 -4.55 11.59 -3.53
C ARG A 634 -5.28 12.92 -3.54
N GLN A 635 -5.93 13.24 -4.64
CA GLN A 635 -6.80 14.41 -4.75
C GLN A 635 -8.05 14.09 -5.55
N ILE A 636 -9.16 14.72 -5.17
CA ILE A 636 -10.38 14.76 -5.98
C ILE A 636 -10.77 16.22 -6.24
N VAL A 637 -11.17 16.53 -7.46
CA VAL A 637 -11.61 17.87 -7.87
C VAL A 637 -12.78 17.73 -8.82
N ALA A 638 -13.95 18.21 -8.42
CA ALA A 638 -15.10 18.26 -9.30
C ALA A 638 -15.06 19.50 -10.20
N ALA A 639 -15.60 19.36 -11.41
CA ALA A 639 -15.50 20.34 -12.49
C ALA A 639 -16.86 20.81 -13.03
N GLY A 640 -17.95 20.55 -12.30
CA GLY A 640 -19.31 20.77 -12.80
C GLY A 640 -19.85 19.62 -13.65
N ASP A 641 -21.16 19.61 -13.88
CA ASP A 641 -21.86 18.66 -14.78
C ASP A 641 -21.55 17.18 -14.56
N GLY A 642 -21.24 16.83 -13.30
CA GLY A 642 -20.88 15.50 -12.86
C GLY A 642 -19.43 15.09 -13.11
N VAL A 643 -18.61 15.92 -13.76
CA VAL A 643 -17.20 15.62 -14.02
C VAL A 643 -16.38 15.72 -12.73
N VAL A 644 -15.57 14.69 -12.48
CA VAL A 644 -14.65 14.60 -11.35
C VAL A 644 -13.29 14.14 -11.84
N TYR A 645 -12.28 14.96 -11.60
CA TYR A 645 -10.87 14.59 -11.80
C TYR A 645 -10.29 14.04 -10.50
N VAL A 646 -9.48 13.00 -10.62
CA VAL A 646 -8.73 12.46 -9.49
C VAL A 646 -7.26 12.30 -9.84
N THR A 647 -6.40 12.47 -8.84
CA THR A 647 -4.99 12.08 -8.94
C THR A 647 -4.72 10.82 -8.13
N THR A 648 -3.98 9.90 -8.70
CA THR A 648 -3.46 8.74 -7.95
C THR A 648 -2.15 9.12 -7.26
N ALA A 649 -1.66 8.25 -6.38
CA ALA A 649 -0.32 8.38 -5.80
C ALA A 649 0.78 8.53 -6.88
N ALA A 650 0.60 7.85 -8.01
CA ALA A 650 1.51 7.87 -9.16
C ALA A 650 1.56 9.18 -9.95
N GLY A 651 0.74 10.16 -9.57
CA GLY A 651 0.56 11.37 -10.37
C GLY A 651 -0.35 11.19 -11.59
N GLN A 652 -1.00 10.04 -11.78
CA GLN A 652 -1.93 9.86 -12.89
C GLN A 652 -3.17 10.74 -12.72
N LEU A 653 -3.55 11.48 -13.76
CA LEU A 653 -4.81 12.20 -13.83
C LEU A 653 -5.88 11.30 -14.45
N ARG A 654 -6.93 10.99 -13.69
CA ARG A 654 -8.03 10.14 -14.14
C ARG A 654 -9.35 10.89 -14.12
N TRP A 655 -10.20 10.56 -15.08
CA TRP A 655 -11.51 11.19 -15.27
C TRP A 655 -12.64 10.27 -14.83
N TYR A 656 -13.63 10.85 -14.17
CA TYR A 656 -14.89 10.21 -13.80
C TYR A 656 -16.04 11.14 -14.16
N ARG A 657 -17.21 10.58 -14.48
CA ARG A 657 -18.42 11.38 -14.61
C ARG A 657 -19.59 10.74 -13.89
N HIS A 658 -20.06 11.42 -12.86
CA HIS A 658 -21.29 11.11 -12.16
C HIS A 658 -22.46 11.41 -13.09
N ALA A 659 -23.25 10.38 -13.43
CA ALA A 659 -24.29 10.48 -14.45
C ALA A 659 -25.55 11.21 -13.95
N ASP A 660 -25.70 11.33 -12.62
CA ASP A 660 -26.83 11.98 -11.98
C ASP A 660 -26.35 12.93 -10.86
N PRO A 661 -25.64 14.01 -11.21
CA PRO A 661 -25.07 14.91 -10.21
C PRO A 661 -26.13 15.71 -9.44
N ALA A 662 -27.32 15.91 -10.02
CA ALA A 662 -28.41 16.64 -9.38
C ALA A 662 -29.26 15.76 -8.44
N GLY A 663 -29.55 14.51 -8.83
CA GLY A 663 -30.35 13.57 -8.04
C GLY A 663 -29.53 12.69 -7.10
N GLY A 664 -28.22 12.55 -7.38
CA GLY A 664 -27.24 11.88 -6.54
C GLY A 664 -27.23 10.35 -6.63
N SER A 665 -27.89 9.74 -7.62
CA SER A 665 -27.90 8.27 -7.75
C SER A 665 -26.49 7.73 -8.05
N PRO A 666 -26.10 6.54 -7.54
CA PRO A 666 -24.75 6.00 -7.65
C PRO A 666 -24.44 5.46 -9.06
N ARG A 667 -24.67 6.26 -10.10
CA ARG A 667 -24.48 5.91 -11.51
C ARG A 667 -23.34 6.71 -12.09
N TRP A 668 -22.43 6.02 -12.77
CA TRP A 668 -21.26 6.60 -13.42
C TRP A 668 -21.35 6.41 -14.92
N ALA A 669 -20.91 7.42 -15.68
CA ALA A 669 -20.87 7.34 -17.13
C ALA A 669 -19.84 6.28 -17.60
N PRO A 670 -20.06 5.65 -18.77
CA PRO A 670 -19.05 4.79 -19.40
C PRO A 670 -17.69 5.51 -19.52
N GLY A 671 -16.60 4.78 -19.34
CA GLY A 671 -15.25 5.34 -19.36
C GLY A 671 -14.81 6.02 -18.05
N SER A 672 -15.67 6.07 -17.02
CA SER A 672 -15.25 6.52 -15.69
C SER A 672 -14.07 5.69 -15.18
N GLY A 673 -13.03 6.38 -14.70
CA GLY A 673 -11.75 5.79 -14.33
C GLY A 673 -10.69 5.79 -15.42
N GLN A 674 -10.97 6.31 -16.61
CA GLN A 674 -9.97 6.40 -17.68
C GLN A 674 -8.82 7.36 -17.34
N LEU A 675 -7.61 7.01 -17.79
CA LEU A 675 -6.42 7.85 -17.69
C LEU A 675 -6.49 8.94 -18.76
N ILE A 676 -6.35 10.19 -18.34
CA ILE A 676 -6.41 11.35 -19.26
C ILE A 676 -5.16 12.24 -19.22
N GLY A 677 -4.21 11.95 -18.34
CA GLY A 677 -2.94 12.68 -18.24
C GLY A 677 -2.07 12.26 -17.05
N GLN A 678 -1.01 13.02 -16.82
CA GLN A 678 -0.08 12.91 -15.68
C GLN A 678 0.07 14.31 -15.02
N THR A 679 0.37 14.37 -13.72
CA THR A 679 0.34 15.58 -12.87
C THR A 679 1.65 15.94 -12.19
#